data_AF-A0A0R1NVV4-F1
#
_entry.id   AF-A0A0R1NVV4-F1
#
_cell.length_a   1.000
_cell.length_b   1.000
_cell.length_c   1.000
_cell.angle_alpha   90.00
_cell.angle_beta   90.00
_cell.angle_gamma   90.00
#
_symmetry.space_group_name_H-M   'P 1'
#
loop_
_entity.id
_entity.type
_entity.pdbx_description
1 polymer ?
#
loop_
_entity_poly.entity_id
_entity_poly.type
_entity_poly.pdbx_seq_one_letter_code
_entity_poly.pdbx_strand_id
1 'polypeptide(L)'
;MTIFHVAKNGADQNNGQEQSPLLTINRAVQLATPGDSVIVHEGTYREWVNPLRGGEPGKMITYQSAKDAHVIIKGSEVVDQIEELGHGIWKMMIDNQQFGHFNPFAFPLSGDWLEQPNGRHAGTVYINGQALFEAADYNELATGIPTTKVREYITQKVVERPNAQWNKYKWYAEVNDHQTVIYLNCHELNVNKQMVEISVRKFCFYPKKPGLNYIKIAGFEMAQAATNWAPPTAEQEGLIGVNWSKGWVIENNDIHDAKCCGISLGSVPLAKAKQNRFASRHDRPGYQYQIETMFEAYNKHWDKTHIGSHIIRNNRIHDCGQAGIIGFLGGIFSTISDNHLYNIGTRYEFGGWEIAALKLHAPIDVKIEHNLIDHCTLGTWLDWQAQGTRLCRNTYVDNLRDLLLEVNHGPFLVDDNVLLSEEAINEFSQGGAYVNNLIGGKVVIQSVLNRTTPYHQPHSTKLKGYACIYGGDDRYFNNLFVGQVGMANVNQQIGTSIYDGSPTSMKSFIAAIEQRLPGDIELFETIRQPAYINHNCYLGGAQAFSEEAENIQLEKWDAQVKVTVDQSKAVLQINIPKDVINFSVPVQNTKSLGRVRLADAIFDDRDGTELCMTEGIDEDVHSAKRVVGPFAQLKQGINRIVLF
;
A
#
# COMPACT_ATOMS: atom_id res chain seq x y z
N MET A 1 -15.98 19.44 -25.61
CA MET A 1 -15.09 18.27 -25.55
C MET A 1 -14.20 18.33 -26.76
N THR A 2 -12.93 18.63 -26.53
CA THR A 2 -11.86 18.63 -27.52
C THR A 2 -10.95 17.43 -27.25
N ILE A 3 -10.41 16.84 -28.31
CA ILE A 3 -9.40 15.78 -28.21
C ILE A 3 -8.08 16.37 -28.71
N PHE A 4 -7.08 16.40 -27.84
CA PHE A 4 -5.71 16.78 -28.18
C PHE A 4 -4.87 15.53 -28.38
N HIS A 5 -4.05 15.52 -29.43
CA HIS A 5 -3.12 14.45 -29.74
C HIS A 5 -1.68 14.90 -29.48
N VAL A 6 -0.90 14.03 -28.85
CA VAL A 6 0.53 14.22 -28.56
C VAL A 6 1.31 13.09 -29.21
N ALA A 7 2.32 13.38 -30.02
CA ALA A 7 3.13 12.36 -30.71
C ALA A 7 4.58 12.82 -30.91
N LYS A 8 5.51 11.86 -31.01
CA LYS A 8 6.95 12.13 -31.21
C LYS A 8 7.30 12.80 -32.54
N ASN A 9 6.42 12.73 -33.53
CA ASN A 9 6.53 13.45 -34.81
C ASN A 9 5.75 14.79 -34.81
N GLY A 10 5.20 15.20 -33.67
CA GLY A 10 4.46 16.46 -33.50
C GLY A 10 5.34 17.68 -33.24
N ALA A 11 4.70 18.81 -32.97
CA ALA A 11 5.35 20.07 -32.58
C ALA A 11 4.45 20.87 -31.62
N ASP A 12 5.00 21.52 -30.60
CA ASP A 12 4.20 22.21 -29.56
C ASP A 12 3.50 23.51 -30.02
N GLN A 13 3.87 23.96 -31.21
CA GLN A 13 3.29 25.04 -31.99
C GLN A 13 2.09 24.58 -32.84
N ASN A 14 1.88 23.26 -32.96
CA ASN A 14 0.70 22.71 -33.62
C ASN A 14 -0.57 22.94 -32.79
N ASN A 15 -1.72 22.69 -33.38
CA ASN A 15 -3.03 22.87 -32.74
C ASN A 15 -3.49 21.63 -31.93
N GLY A 16 -2.76 20.52 -32.00
CA GLY A 16 -3.06 19.29 -31.26
C GLY A 16 -4.16 18.43 -31.87
N GLN A 17 -4.52 18.64 -33.14
CA GLN A 17 -5.37 17.71 -33.88
C GLN A 17 -4.58 16.46 -34.27
N GLU A 18 -5.26 15.36 -34.63
CA GLU A 18 -4.61 14.10 -35.00
C GLU A 18 -3.59 14.25 -36.15
N GLN A 19 -3.94 15.03 -37.19
CA GLN A 19 -3.07 15.36 -38.32
C GLN A 19 -1.96 16.38 -38.00
N SER A 20 -2.04 17.05 -36.85
CA SER A 20 -1.09 18.08 -36.42
C SER A 20 -0.92 17.99 -34.89
N PRO A 21 -0.32 16.90 -34.40
CA PRO A 21 -0.25 16.63 -32.97
C PRO A 21 0.80 17.52 -32.29
N LEU A 22 0.63 17.73 -30.99
CA LEU A 22 1.63 18.35 -30.12
C LEU A 22 2.82 17.41 -29.92
N LEU A 23 3.96 17.93 -29.47
CA LEU A 23 5.16 17.12 -29.21
C LEU A 23 5.21 16.65 -27.75
N THR A 24 4.83 17.50 -26.81
CA THR A 24 4.93 17.22 -25.36
C THR A 24 3.56 17.07 -24.71
N ILE A 25 3.50 16.26 -23.66
CA ILE A 25 2.27 16.07 -22.87
C ILE A 25 1.96 17.38 -22.12
N ASN A 26 2.97 18.05 -21.58
CA ASN A 26 2.80 19.33 -20.89
C ASN A 26 2.23 20.43 -21.80
N ARG A 27 2.51 20.41 -23.11
CA ARG A 27 1.86 21.36 -24.01
C ARG A 27 0.35 21.12 -24.09
N ALA A 28 -0.08 19.86 -24.16
CA ALA A 28 -1.49 19.51 -24.14
C ALA A 28 -2.16 19.91 -22.82
N VAL A 29 -1.46 19.71 -21.69
CA VAL A 29 -1.92 20.14 -20.35
C VAL A 29 -2.22 21.64 -20.28
N GLN A 30 -1.46 22.49 -20.98
CA GLN A 30 -1.71 23.93 -21.00
C GLN A 30 -3.02 24.29 -21.70
N LEU A 31 -3.44 23.48 -22.68
CA LEU A 31 -4.62 23.70 -23.51
C LEU A 31 -5.87 23.06 -22.92
N ALA A 32 -5.75 21.88 -22.30
CA ALA A 32 -6.87 21.10 -21.82
C ALA A 32 -7.71 21.83 -20.75
N THR A 33 -9.03 21.66 -20.87
CA THR A 33 -10.07 22.20 -19.97
C THR A 33 -11.04 21.09 -19.55
N PRO A 34 -11.90 21.29 -18.53
CA PRO A 34 -12.83 20.26 -18.06
C PRO A 34 -13.64 19.61 -19.19
N GLY A 35 -13.58 18.28 -19.26
CA GLY A 35 -14.25 17.47 -20.28
C GLY A 35 -13.44 17.24 -21.56
N ASP A 36 -12.21 17.76 -21.66
CA ASP A 36 -11.31 17.46 -22.78
C ASP A 36 -10.53 16.15 -22.54
N SER A 37 -9.98 15.61 -23.62
CA SER A 37 -9.11 14.42 -23.59
C SER A 37 -7.78 14.69 -24.28
N VAL A 38 -6.71 14.13 -23.73
CA VAL A 38 -5.35 14.14 -24.29
C VAL A 38 -4.99 12.69 -24.62
N ILE A 39 -4.87 12.38 -25.90
CA ILE A 39 -4.45 11.08 -26.42
C ILE A 39 -2.96 11.16 -26.75
N VAL A 40 -2.15 10.36 -26.07
CA VAL A 40 -0.70 10.32 -26.27
C VAL A 40 -0.34 9.10 -27.09
N HIS A 41 0.38 9.30 -28.19
CA HIS A 41 0.82 8.24 -29.09
C HIS A 41 2.18 7.69 -28.67
N GLU A 42 2.52 6.52 -29.21
CA GLU A 42 3.70 5.71 -28.89
C GLU A 42 4.99 6.52 -28.71
N GLY A 43 5.76 6.16 -27.68
CA GLY A 43 7.09 6.71 -27.43
C GLY A 43 7.38 7.03 -25.96
N THR A 44 8.64 7.39 -25.70
CA THR A 44 9.14 7.73 -24.35
C THR A 44 9.17 9.24 -24.13
N TYR A 45 8.34 9.74 -23.21
CA TYR A 45 8.21 11.14 -22.82
C TYR A 45 8.96 11.40 -21.51
N ARG A 46 10.13 12.02 -21.62
CA ARG A 46 11.01 12.34 -20.49
C ARG A 46 10.65 13.71 -19.90
N GLU A 47 9.51 13.79 -19.25
CA GLU A 47 8.97 15.03 -18.69
C GLU A 47 8.23 14.79 -17.38
N TRP A 48 8.10 15.84 -16.57
CA TRP A 48 7.17 15.87 -15.44
C TRP A 48 5.87 16.52 -15.90
N VAL A 49 4.82 15.73 -16.09
CA VAL A 49 3.48 16.21 -16.44
C VAL A 49 2.84 16.90 -15.22
N ASN A 50 2.58 18.20 -15.35
CA ASN A 50 2.05 19.04 -14.27
C ASN A 50 0.70 19.66 -14.68
N PRO A 51 -0.43 19.00 -14.39
CA PRO A 51 -1.76 19.55 -14.66
C PRO A 51 -1.92 20.98 -14.14
N LEU A 52 -2.49 21.86 -14.97
CA LEU A 52 -2.76 23.26 -14.59
C LEU A 52 -4.22 23.50 -14.18
N ARG A 53 -5.11 22.58 -14.53
CA ARG A 53 -6.56 22.63 -14.26
C ARG A 53 -7.03 21.24 -13.84
N GLY A 54 -8.01 21.20 -12.94
CA GLY A 54 -8.80 20.01 -12.67
C GLY A 54 -10.03 19.97 -13.57
N GLY A 55 -10.70 18.83 -13.63
CA GLY A 55 -12.03 18.68 -14.18
C GLY A 55 -13.14 19.12 -13.21
N GLU A 56 -14.37 18.82 -13.59
CA GLU A 56 -15.59 19.03 -12.81
C GLU A 56 -16.34 17.70 -12.66
N PRO A 57 -17.30 17.56 -11.71
CA PRO A 57 -18.17 16.40 -11.65
C PRO A 57 -18.81 16.12 -13.02
N GLY A 58 -18.60 14.92 -13.56
CA GLY A 58 -19.09 14.52 -14.89
C GLY A 58 -18.30 15.06 -16.09
N LYS A 59 -17.26 15.87 -15.88
CA LYS A 59 -16.38 16.44 -16.92
C LYS A 59 -14.91 16.35 -16.49
N MET A 60 -14.41 15.11 -16.36
CA MET A 60 -13.00 14.88 -16.07
C MET A 60 -12.11 15.40 -17.20
N ILE A 61 -10.89 15.84 -16.86
CA ILE A 61 -9.83 15.96 -17.87
C ILE A 61 -9.15 14.60 -17.98
N THR A 62 -9.16 14.02 -19.16
CA THR A 62 -8.61 12.67 -19.38
C THR A 62 -7.26 12.75 -20.08
N TYR A 63 -6.24 12.11 -19.52
CA TYR A 63 -4.96 11.86 -20.17
C TYR A 63 -4.86 10.35 -20.36
N GLN A 64 -4.66 9.90 -21.60
CA GLN A 64 -4.58 8.46 -21.88
C GLN A 64 -3.64 8.16 -23.03
N SER A 65 -3.06 6.97 -23.01
CA SER A 65 -2.39 6.44 -24.19
C SER A 65 -3.37 6.20 -25.34
N ALA A 66 -2.87 6.30 -26.57
CA ALA A 66 -3.56 5.82 -27.75
C ALA A 66 -3.77 4.31 -27.63
N LYS A 67 -4.85 3.82 -28.23
CA LYS A 67 -5.18 2.40 -28.19
C LYS A 67 -4.01 1.57 -28.74
N ASP A 68 -3.65 0.51 -28.02
CA ASP A 68 -2.58 -0.44 -28.35
C ASP A 68 -1.17 0.18 -28.45
N ALA A 69 -1.00 1.46 -28.07
CA ALA A 69 0.29 2.15 -28.08
C ALA A 69 1.04 1.96 -26.76
N HIS A 70 2.35 1.70 -26.85
CA HIS A 70 3.22 1.69 -25.67
C HIS A 70 3.75 3.11 -25.41
N VAL A 71 3.18 3.77 -24.41
CA VAL A 71 3.54 5.14 -24.03
C VAL A 71 4.20 5.13 -22.68
N ILE A 72 5.44 5.63 -22.63
CA ILE A 72 6.25 5.64 -21.41
C ILE A 72 6.49 7.07 -20.97
N ILE A 73 6.21 7.41 -19.71
CA ILE A 73 6.60 8.67 -19.08
C ILE A 73 7.73 8.40 -18.09
N LYS A 74 8.88 9.07 -18.23
CA LYS A 74 10.06 8.80 -17.39
C LYS A 74 10.58 10.01 -16.63
N GLY A 75 10.88 9.79 -15.34
CA GLY A 75 11.62 10.72 -14.49
C GLY A 75 13.13 10.75 -14.76
N SER A 76 13.64 9.93 -15.67
CA SER A 76 15.08 9.75 -15.95
C SER A 76 15.53 10.31 -17.31
N GLU A 77 16.83 10.52 -17.46
CA GLU A 77 17.50 10.85 -18.73
C GLU A 77 18.52 9.78 -19.13
N VAL A 78 18.76 9.63 -20.44
CA VAL A 78 19.80 8.76 -20.99
C VAL A 78 21.16 9.44 -20.84
N VAL A 79 22.19 8.67 -20.50
CA VAL A 79 23.58 9.14 -20.44
C VAL A 79 24.44 8.37 -21.43
N ASP A 80 24.92 9.05 -22.47
CA ASP A 80 25.74 8.43 -23.53
C ASP A 80 27.25 8.59 -23.29
N GLN A 81 27.66 9.61 -22.52
CA GLN A 81 29.06 9.91 -22.27
C GLN A 81 29.53 9.25 -20.98
N ILE A 82 30.00 8.00 -21.10
CA ILE A 82 30.46 7.19 -19.99
C ILE A 82 31.90 6.74 -20.26
N GLU A 83 32.80 7.11 -19.34
CA GLU A 83 34.23 6.81 -19.41
C GLU A 83 34.53 5.52 -18.64
N GLU A 84 35.28 4.59 -19.24
CA GLU A 84 35.80 3.42 -18.54
C GLU A 84 37.08 3.80 -17.78
N LEU A 85 37.09 3.58 -16.46
CA LEU A 85 38.27 3.81 -15.61
C LEU A 85 39.11 2.54 -15.40
N GLY A 86 38.65 1.39 -15.91
CA GLY A 86 39.25 0.08 -15.75
C GLY A 86 38.67 -0.70 -14.56
N HIS A 87 38.99 -1.99 -14.49
CA HIS A 87 38.51 -2.92 -13.44
C HIS A 87 36.97 -2.97 -13.29
N GLY A 88 36.22 -2.78 -14.38
CA GLY A 88 34.76 -2.76 -14.36
C GLY A 88 34.16 -1.46 -13.80
N ILE A 89 34.98 -0.45 -13.52
CA ILE A 89 34.55 0.85 -13.01
C ILE A 89 34.36 1.83 -14.17
N TRP A 90 33.25 2.55 -14.12
CA TRP A 90 32.83 3.53 -15.12
C TRP A 90 32.52 4.86 -14.44
N LYS A 91 32.61 5.95 -15.19
CA LYS A 91 32.38 7.30 -14.70
C LYS A 91 31.55 8.10 -15.69
N MET A 92 30.60 8.87 -15.17
CA MET A 92 29.87 9.89 -15.92
C MET A 92 29.95 11.23 -15.16
N MET A 93 30.01 12.32 -15.91
CA MET A 93 30.05 13.68 -15.38
C MET A 93 28.85 14.46 -15.92
N ILE A 94 27.96 14.88 -15.04
CA ILE A 94 26.72 15.55 -15.38
C ILE A 94 26.78 17.00 -14.88
N ASP A 95 26.47 17.95 -15.75
CA ASP A 95 26.32 19.35 -15.35
C ASP A 95 25.10 19.50 -14.44
N ASN A 96 25.26 20.14 -13.28
CA ASN A 96 24.18 20.33 -12.32
C ASN A 96 22.99 21.11 -12.91
N GLN A 97 23.19 21.91 -13.96
CA GLN A 97 22.11 22.59 -14.67
C GLN A 97 21.04 21.62 -15.21
N GLN A 98 21.41 20.37 -15.53
CA GLN A 98 20.46 19.36 -16.01
C GLN A 98 19.43 18.96 -14.95
N PHE A 99 19.78 19.09 -13.67
CA PHE A 99 18.88 18.80 -12.54
C PHE A 99 18.04 20.02 -12.12
N GLY A 100 18.35 21.22 -12.63
CA GLY A 100 17.68 22.45 -12.25
C GLY A 100 17.75 22.72 -10.74
N HIS A 101 16.60 22.82 -10.08
CA HIS A 101 16.51 23.13 -8.65
C HIS A 101 16.51 21.90 -7.73
N PHE A 102 16.58 20.70 -8.29
CA PHE A 102 16.52 19.45 -7.53
C PHE A 102 17.48 18.43 -8.15
N ASN A 103 18.59 18.18 -7.45
CA ASN A 103 19.53 17.13 -7.81
C ASN A 103 19.28 15.88 -6.97
N PRO A 104 18.75 14.78 -7.55
CA PRO A 104 18.50 13.53 -6.83
C PRO A 104 19.73 12.96 -6.13
N PHE A 105 20.92 13.12 -6.73
CA PHE A 105 22.19 12.61 -6.22
C PHE A 105 22.74 13.44 -5.05
N ALA A 106 22.20 14.63 -4.82
CA ALA A 106 22.51 15.50 -3.69
C ALA A 106 21.42 15.52 -2.61
N PHE A 107 20.31 14.80 -2.83
CA PHE A 107 19.14 14.84 -1.96
C PHE A 107 19.11 13.59 -1.07
N PRO A 108 19.55 13.67 0.21
CA PRO A 108 19.53 12.53 1.10
C PRO A 108 18.10 12.15 1.48
N LEU A 109 17.83 10.85 1.56
CA LEU A 109 16.61 10.34 2.17
C LEU A 109 16.67 10.61 3.67
N SER A 110 15.70 11.40 4.14
CA SER A 110 15.57 11.83 5.52
C SER A 110 14.12 12.13 5.83
N GLY A 111 13.73 12.01 7.10
CA GLY A 111 12.41 12.39 7.57
C GLY A 111 12.02 11.63 8.84
N ASP A 112 10.83 11.94 9.34
CA ASP A 112 10.29 11.25 10.51
C ASP A 112 10.14 9.76 10.20
N TRP A 113 10.38 8.89 11.20
CA TRP A 113 10.28 7.42 11.11
C TRP A 113 11.19 6.72 10.08
N LEU A 114 12.16 7.43 9.48
CA LEU A 114 13.23 6.79 8.72
C LEU A 114 14.34 6.34 9.66
N GLU A 115 14.31 5.06 10.02
CA GLU A 115 15.16 4.48 11.08
C GLU A 115 16.52 4.00 10.57
N GLN A 116 16.57 3.59 9.30
CA GLN A 116 17.77 3.15 8.60
C GLN A 116 17.92 3.92 7.29
N PRO A 117 18.33 5.21 7.35
CA PRO A 117 18.56 6.00 6.14
C PRO A 117 19.71 5.44 5.28
N ASN A 118 20.66 4.74 5.91
CA ASN A 118 21.83 4.11 5.27
C ASN A 118 22.62 5.03 4.32
N GLY A 119 22.56 6.35 4.53
CA GLY A 119 23.20 7.35 3.67
C GLY A 119 22.67 7.39 2.24
N ARG A 120 21.45 6.90 1.98
CA ARG A 120 20.88 6.83 0.63
C ARG A 120 20.34 8.17 0.16
N HIS A 121 20.39 8.38 -1.15
CA HIS A 121 19.88 9.58 -1.81
C HIS A 121 18.67 9.27 -2.67
N ALA A 122 17.94 10.30 -3.11
CA ALA A 122 16.83 10.14 -4.04
C ALA A 122 17.28 9.64 -5.43
N GLY A 123 18.56 9.81 -5.75
CA GLY A 123 19.19 9.37 -6.99
C GLY A 123 19.15 7.86 -7.21
N THR A 124 19.14 7.45 -8.47
CA THR A 124 19.26 6.05 -8.91
C THR A 124 19.85 6.01 -10.32
N VAL A 125 20.68 5.01 -10.58
CA VAL A 125 21.19 4.67 -11.92
C VAL A 125 20.52 3.39 -12.40
N TYR A 126 20.17 3.34 -13.68
CA TYR A 126 19.53 2.20 -14.32
C TYR A 126 20.36 1.73 -15.51
N ILE A 127 20.45 0.41 -15.72
CA ILE A 127 21.00 -0.18 -16.94
C ILE A 127 19.95 -1.10 -17.55
N ASN A 128 19.56 -0.82 -18.79
CA ASN A 128 18.47 -1.52 -19.49
C ASN A 128 17.19 -1.62 -18.65
N GLY A 129 16.85 -0.53 -17.96
CA GLY A 129 15.69 -0.45 -17.06
C GLY A 129 15.90 -1.00 -15.65
N GLN A 130 17.01 -1.68 -15.35
CA GLN A 130 17.25 -2.28 -14.03
C GLN A 130 17.99 -1.33 -13.10
N ALA A 131 17.43 -1.03 -11.93
CA ALA A 131 18.02 -0.14 -10.94
C ALA A 131 19.25 -0.76 -10.22
N LEU A 132 20.37 -0.05 -10.25
CA LEU A 132 21.61 -0.42 -9.54
C LEU A 132 21.53 -0.06 -8.05
N PHE A 133 22.33 -0.71 -7.22
CA PHE A 133 22.40 -0.40 -5.78
C PHE A 133 23.32 0.77 -5.50
N GLU A 134 22.89 1.67 -4.63
CA GLU A 134 23.76 2.75 -4.15
C GLU A 134 24.82 2.16 -3.20
N ALA A 135 26.07 2.62 -3.31
CA ALA A 135 27.15 2.34 -2.38
C ALA A 135 27.31 3.51 -1.40
N ALA A 136 27.67 3.24 -0.14
CA ALA A 136 27.85 4.25 0.89
C ALA A 136 29.06 5.16 0.64
N ASP A 137 30.10 4.62 -0.01
CA ASP A 137 31.29 5.36 -0.43
C ASP A 137 31.92 4.73 -1.69
N TYR A 138 32.93 5.42 -2.24
CA TYR A 138 33.69 4.95 -3.40
C TYR A 138 34.41 3.61 -3.15
N ASN A 139 34.85 3.32 -1.93
CA ASN A 139 35.54 2.06 -1.64
C ASN A 139 34.58 0.88 -1.67
N GLU A 140 33.38 1.02 -1.09
CA GLU A 140 32.32 -0.01 -1.16
C GLU A 140 31.93 -0.27 -2.63
N LEU A 141 31.80 0.81 -3.41
CA LEU A 141 31.53 0.77 -4.84
C LEU A 141 32.63 0.00 -5.59
N ALA A 142 33.89 0.43 -5.45
CA ALA A 142 35.04 -0.13 -6.14
C ALA A 142 35.31 -1.59 -5.76
N THR A 143 35.08 -1.96 -4.49
CA THR A 143 35.20 -3.37 -4.04
C THR A 143 34.12 -4.24 -4.68
N GLY A 144 32.91 -3.69 -4.90
CA GLY A 144 31.87 -4.31 -5.73
C GLY A 144 31.31 -5.63 -5.18
N ILE A 145 31.46 -5.91 -3.87
CA ILE A 145 31.00 -7.17 -3.27
C ILE A 145 29.47 -7.22 -3.35
N PRO A 146 28.89 -8.26 -3.97
CA PRO A 146 27.44 -8.41 -4.03
C PRO A 146 26.85 -8.64 -2.64
N THR A 147 25.77 -7.95 -2.32
CA THR A 147 24.97 -8.21 -1.12
C THR A 147 23.74 -9.02 -1.53
N THR A 148 23.76 -10.33 -1.27
CA THR A 148 22.63 -11.21 -1.61
C THR A 148 21.62 -11.33 -0.47
N LYS A 149 22.07 -11.20 0.78
CA LYS A 149 21.24 -11.27 1.98
C LYS A 149 21.26 -9.97 2.76
N VAL A 150 20.14 -9.64 3.37
CA VAL A 150 19.99 -8.47 4.24
C VAL A 150 19.11 -8.82 5.43
N ARG A 151 19.39 -8.20 6.58
CA ARG A 151 18.49 -8.28 7.74
C ARG A 151 17.44 -7.17 7.60
N GLU A 152 16.19 -7.56 7.43
CA GLU A 152 15.08 -6.61 7.32
C GLU A 152 14.82 -5.94 8.69
N TYR A 153 14.56 -4.63 8.69
CA TYR A 153 14.56 -3.80 9.89
C TYR A 153 13.43 -4.11 10.88
N ILE A 154 12.22 -4.41 10.41
CA ILE A 154 11.06 -4.57 11.28
C ILE A 154 10.98 -5.99 11.85
N THR A 155 10.98 -6.99 10.98
CA THR A 155 10.89 -8.41 11.32
C THR A 155 12.20 -8.99 11.85
N GLN A 156 13.32 -8.29 11.63
CA GLN A 156 14.68 -8.76 11.96
C GLN A 156 15.07 -10.07 11.25
N LYS A 157 14.27 -10.53 10.27
CA LYS A 157 14.55 -11.73 9.48
C LYS A 157 15.69 -11.46 8.49
N VAL A 158 16.52 -12.47 8.25
CA VAL A 158 17.49 -12.43 7.15
C VAL A 158 16.79 -12.92 5.89
N VAL A 159 16.72 -12.06 4.89
CA VAL A 159 16.00 -12.29 3.64
C VAL A 159 16.95 -12.17 2.45
N GLU A 160 16.62 -12.86 1.36
CA GLU A 160 17.31 -12.69 0.09
C GLU A 160 16.85 -11.39 -0.57
N ARG A 161 17.77 -10.66 -1.18
CA ARG A 161 17.43 -9.53 -2.05
C ARG A 161 16.92 -10.06 -3.40
N PRO A 162 15.86 -9.46 -3.97
CA PRO A 162 15.38 -9.84 -5.30
C PRO A 162 16.47 -9.59 -6.34
N ASN A 163 16.35 -10.24 -7.51
CA ASN A 163 17.25 -10.05 -8.65
C ASN A 163 18.75 -10.22 -8.31
N ALA A 164 19.12 -11.33 -7.67
CA ALA A 164 20.50 -11.62 -7.21
C ALA A 164 21.61 -11.34 -8.25
N GLN A 165 21.34 -11.52 -9.54
CA GLN A 165 22.26 -11.23 -10.64
C GLN A 165 22.63 -9.73 -10.77
N TRP A 166 21.73 -8.83 -10.37
CA TRP A 166 21.88 -7.37 -10.43
C TRP A 166 22.47 -6.78 -9.13
N ASN A 167 22.43 -7.52 -8.01
CA ASN A 167 22.90 -7.05 -6.70
C ASN A 167 24.41 -6.75 -6.63
N LYS A 168 25.18 -7.18 -7.62
CA LYS A 168 26.61 -6.90 -7.74
C LYS A 168 26.92 -5.53 -8.36
N TYR A 169 25.98 -4.97 -9.11
CA TYR A 169 26.17 -3.70 -9.81
C TYR A 169 25.82 -2.54 -8.89
N LYS A 170 26.81 -1.69 -8.65
CA LYS A 170 26.72 -0.59 -7.70
C LYS A 170 26.99 0.75 -8.35
N TRP A 171 26.45 1.81 -7.78
CA TRP A 171 26.76 3.19 -8.14
C TRP A 171 27.07 4.02 -6.90
N TYR A 172 27.86 5.08 -7.06
CA TYR A 172 28.17 6.09 -6.05
C TYR A 172 28.25 7.45 -6.74
N ALA A 173 27.87 8.53 -6.05
CA ALA A 173 27.94 9.88 -6.62
C ALA A 173 28.65 10.88 -5.70
N GLU A 174 29.39 11.78 -6.32
CA GLU A 174 29.99 12.97 -5.70
C GLU A 174 29.35 14.20 -6.34
N VAL A 175 28.77 15.08 -5.52
CA VAL A 175 28.15 16.32 -6.00
C VAL A 175 28.96 17.51 -5.51
N ASN A 176 29.41 18.34 -6.43
CA ASN A 176 30.01 19.65 -6.14
C ASN A 176 29.11 20.78 -6.66
N ASP A 177 29.56 22.03 -6.57
CA ASP A 177 28.76 23.21 -6.94
C ASP A 177 28.35 23.25 -8.42
N HIS A 178 29.06 22.57 -9.32
CA HIS A 178 28.87 22.69 -10.77
C HIS A 178 28.55 21.36 -11.44
N GLN A 179 29.02 20.25 -10.88
CA GLN A 179 28.91 18.93 -11.49
C GLN A 179 28.53 17.86 -10.47
N THR A 180 27.83 16.85 -10.99
CA THR A 180 27.57 15.57 -10.35
C THR A 180 28.39 14.51 -11.06
N VAL A 181 29.31 13.89 -10.34
CA VAL A 181 30.13 12.79 -10.84
C VAL A 181 29.54 11.50 -10.32
N ILE A 182 29.15 10.59 -11.21
CA ILE A 182 28.58 9.29 -10.84
C ILE A 182 29.54 8.21 -11.32
N TYR A 183 29.87 7.30 -10.41
CA TYR A 183 30.72 6.14 -10.66
C TYR A 183 29.87 4.88 -10.60
N LEU A 184 30.14 3.93 -11.49
CA LEU A 184 29.50 2.62 -11.53
C LEU A 184 30.55 1.53 -11.40
N ASN A 185 30.22 0.43 -10.73
CA ASN A 185 30.97 -0.82 -10.83
C ASN A 185 30.04 -1.85 -11.46
N CYS A 186 30.34 -2.11 -12.72
CA CYS A 186 29.58 -3.00 -13.58
C CYS A 186 30.33 -4.32 -13.83
N HIS A 187 31.40 -4.59 -13.07
CA HIS A 187 32.21 -5.81 -13.19
C HIS A 187 32.58 -6.10 -14.66
N GLU A 188 32.07 -7.21 -15.20
CA GLU A 188 32.33 -7.64 -16.57
C GLU A 188 31.39 -7.02 -17.63
N LEU A 189 30.37 -6.28 -17.21
CA LEU A 189 29.37 -5.70 -18.12
C LEU A 189 29.96 -4.49 -18.86
N ASN A 190 29.98 -4.57 -20.19
CA ASN A 190 30.36 -3.45 -21.04
C ASN A 190 29.22 -2.42 -21.10
N VAL A 191 29.35 -1.35 -20.31
CA VAL A 191 28.34 -0.31 -20.12
C VAL A 191 28.09 0.49 -21.41
N ASN A 192 29.11 0.71 -22.24
CA ASN A 192 28.98 1.42 -23.54
C ASN A 192 28.07 0.70 -24.56
N LYS A 193 27.70 -0.56 -24.31
CA LYS A 193 26.76 -1.32 -25.15
C LYS A 193 25.35 -1.40 -24.56
N GLN A 194 25.11 -0.77 -23.42
CA GLN A 194 23.83 -0.81 -22.72
C GLN A 194 23.15 0.56 -22.77
N MET A 195 21.83 0.58 -22.56
CA MET A 195 21.14 1.83 -22.28
C MET A 195 21.32 2.18 -20.81
N VAL A 196 21.96 3.31 -20.53
CA VAL A 196 22.15 3.82 -19.17
C VAL A 196 21.24 5.02 -18.95
N GLU A 197 20.48 4.98 -17.87
CA GLU A 197 19.61 6.07 -17.46
C GLU A 197 19.94 6.51 -16.03
N ILE A 198 19.76 7.80 -15.75
CA ILE A 198 19.86 8.35 -14.39
C ILE A 198 18.55 9.04 -14.03
N SER A 199 18.12 8.89 -12.77
CA SER A 199 16.98 9.67 -12.27
C SER A 199 17.31 11.17 -12.29
N VAL A 200 16.38 12.00 -12.76
CA VAL A 200 16.54 13.46 -12.82
C VAL A 200 15.39 14.17 -12.11
N ARG A 201 14.16 13.73 -12.35
CA ARG A 201 12.92 14.36 -11.87
C ARG A 201 12.32 13.60 -10.70
N LYS A 202 11.60 14.34 -9.84
CA LYS A 202 10.82 13.78 -8.74
C LYS A 202 9.62 12.97 -9.18
N PHE A 203 8.99 13.36 -10.29
CA PHE A 203 7.65 12.91 -10.66
C PHE A 203 7.55 12.61 -12.15
N CYS A 204 6.63 11.72 -12.50
CA CYS A 204 6.14 11.58 -13.87
C CYS A 204 4.84 12.39 -14.06
N PHE A 205 3.86 12.24 -13.17
CA PHE A 205 2.57 12.92 -13.26
C PHE A 205 2.11 13.46 -11.90
N TYR A 206 2.32 14.74 -11.64
CA TYR A 206 2.03 15.31 -10.32
C TYR A 206 1.67 16.80 -10.42
N PRO A 207 0.49 17.25 -9.98
CA PRO A 207 0.14 18.66 -9.92
C PRO A 207 1.04 19.41 -8.94
N LYS A 208 1.61 20.55 -9.36
CA LYS A 208 2.31 21.44 -8.43
C LYS A 208 1.37 22.12 -7.43
N LYS A 209 0.09 22.30 -7.81
CA LYS A 209 -0.92 22.93 -6.96
C LYS A 209 -1.91 21.89 -6.45
N PRO A 210 -2.37 22.02 -5.20
CA PRO A 210 -3.43 21.16 -4.70
C PRO A 210 -4.79 21.50 -5.31
N GLY A 211 -5.78 20.63 -5.10
CA GLY A 211 -7.18 20.89 -5.45
C GLY A 211 -7.52 20.77 -6.94
N LEU A 212 -6.63 20.18 -7.75
CA LEU A 212 -6.96 19.87 -9.14
C LEU A 212 -7.77 18.57 -9.17
N ASN A 213 -9.09 18.69 -9.08
CA ASN A 213 -10.01 17.56 -8.97
C ASN A 213 -10.27 16.87 -10.31
N TYR A 214 -10.88 15.69 -10.29
CA TYR A 214 -11.49 15.04 -11.46
C TYR A 214 -10.54 14.92 -12.67
N ILE A 215 -9.33 14.41 -12.44
CA ILE A 215 -8.38 14.05 -13.49
C ILE A 215 -8.37 12.53 -13.65
N LYS A 216 -8.40 12.07 -14.90
CA LYS A 216 -8.20 10.68 -15.27
C LYS A 216 -6.84 10.51 -15.93
N ILE A 217 -6.08 9.49 -15.51
CA ILE A 217 -4.86 9.03 -16.17
C ILE A 217 -5.00 7.55 -16.51
N ALA A 218 -4.73 7.16 -17.75
CA ALA A 218 -4.89 5.77 -18.15
C ALA A 218 -3.94 5.26 -19.24
N GLY A 219 -3.51 4.00 -19.09
CA GLY A 219 -2.82 3.27 -20.16
C GLY A 219 -1.33 3.59 -20.33
N PHE A 220 -0.69 4.23 -19.35
CA PHE A 220 0.72 4.59 -19.44
C PHE A 220 1.63 3.59 -18.71
N GLU A 221 2.84 3.39 -19.22
CA GLU A 221 3.97 3.03 -18.37
C GLU A 221 4.54 4.34 -17.78
N MET A 222 4.77 4.39 -16.47
CA MET A 222 5.41 5.54 -15.82
C MET A 222 6.50 5.07 -14.86
N ALA A 223 7.73 5.55 -15.05
CA ALA A 223 8.88 4.95 -14.37
C ALA A 223 9.99 5.93 -13.94
N GLN A 224 10.84 5.45 -13.02
CA GLN A 224 12.16 6.01 -12.70
C GLN A 224 12.11 7.42 -12.11
N ALA A 225 11.39 7.57 -10.99
CA ALA A 225 11.14 8.85 -10.33
C ALA A 225 11.85 8.98 -8.97
N ALA A 226 12.54 10.10 -8.76
CA ALA A 226 13.32 10.40 -7.56
C ALA A 226 12.48 11.03 -6.43
N THR A 227 11.45 10.32 -5.97
CA THR A 227 10.53 10.77 -4.91
C THR A 227 11.20 10.79 -3.53
N ASN A 228 10.77 11.68 -2.63
CA ASN A 228 11.22 11.73 -1.24
C ASN A 228 10.70 10.56 -0.36
N TRP A 229 11.29 10.43 0.83
CA TRP A 229 10.68 9.67 1.93
C TRP A 229 9.39 10.37 2.38
N ALA A 230 8.29 9.61 2.48
CA ALA A 230 6.93 10.14 2.55
C ALA A 230 6.16 9.77 3.84
N PRO A 231 6.58 10.22 5.04
CA PRO A 231 5.85 10.00 6.29
C PRO A 231 4.58 10.87 6.35
N PRO A 232 3.63 10.57 7.26
CA PRO A 232 2.40 11.36 7.41
C PRO A 232 2.65 12.80 7.88
N THR A 233 3.83 13.11 8.43
CA THR A 233 4.21 14.45 8.91
C THR A 233 4.96 15.29 7.86
N ALA A 234 4.95 14.87 6.59
CA ALA A 234 5.58 15.59 5.48
C ALA A 234 4.70 15.60 4.22
N GLU A 235 5.17 16.28 3.19
CA GLU A 235 4.63 16.11 1.84
C GLU A 235 4.96 14.69 1.37
N GLN A 236 3.90 13.95 1.00
CA GLN A 236 4.03 12.58 0.52
C GLN A 236 4.14 12.60 -1.01
N GLU A 237 5.37 12.63 -1.50
CA GLU A 237 5.63 12.57 -2.95
C GLU A 237 5.37 11.16 -3.47
N GLY A 238 4.81 11.08 -4.67
CA GLY A 238 4.71 9.84 -5.43
C GLY A 238 5.07 10.10 -6.89
N LEU A 239 5.52 9.08 -7.59
CA LEU A 239 5.78 9.13 -9.03
C LEU A 239 4.56 9.68 -9.77
N ILE A 240 3.37 9.23 -9.34
CA ILE A 240 2.08 9.87 -9.58
C ILE A 240 1.56 10.43 -8.26
N GLY A 241 0.88 11.59 -8.28
CA GLY A 241 0.12 12.02 -7.11
C GLY A 241 -1.06 12.91 -7.40
N VAL A 242 -2.10 12.75 -6.57
CA VAL A 242 -3.35 13.52 -6.67
C VAL A 242 -3.25 14.91 -6.03
N ASN A 243 -2.25 15.10 -5.16
CA ASN A 243 -1.94 16.33 -4.42
C ASN A 243 -3.17 17.02 -3.80
N TRP A 244 -3.72 16.47 -2.71
CA TRP A 244 -4.80 17.10 -1.93
C TRP A 244 -5.99 17.56 -2.78
N SER A 245 -6.65 16.60 -3.42
CA SER A 245 -7.74 16.84 -4.38
C SER A 245 -8.82 15.78 -4.23
N LYS A 246 -9.78 15.76 -5.17
CA LYS A 246 -10.90 14.83 -5.19
C LYS A 246 -11.16 14.19 -6.54
N GLY A 247 -11.60 12.93 -6.52
CA GLY A 247 -12.27 12.31 -7.66
C GLY A 247 -11.36 11.96 -8.83
N TRP A 248 -10.09 11.67 -8.56
CA TRP A 248 -9.18 11.18 -9.60
C TRP A 248 -9.47 9.74 -9.98
N VAL A 249 -9.14 9.38 -11.22
CA VAL A 249 -9.13 8.01 -11.72
C VAL A 249 -7.74 7.67 -12.24
N ILE A 250 -7.09 6.69 -11.63
CA ILE A 250 -5.78 6.18 -12.05
C ILE A 250 -5.97 4.73 -12.46
N GLU A 251 -5.96 4.46 -13.77
CA GLU A 251 -6.28 3.11 -14.25
C GLU A 251 -5.44 2.56 -15.39
N ASN A 252 -5.27 1.24 -15.44
CA ASN A 252 -4.59 0.56 -16.55
C ASN A 252 -3.14 1.04 -16.77
N ASN A 253 -2.43 1.43 -15.71
CA ASN A 253 -1.04 1.89 -15.81
C ASN A 253 -0.06 0.82 -15.33
N ASP A 254 1.17 0.87 -15.86
CA ASP A 254 2.33 0.16 -15.32
C ASP A 254 3.24 1.19 -14.63
N ILE A 255 3.45 1.06 -13.32
CA ILE A 255 4.08 2.09 -12.48
C ILE A 255 5.24 1.46 -11.72
N HIS A 256 6.46 1.90 -11.98
CA HIS A 256 7.62 1.26 -11.35
C HIS A 256 8.84 2.15 -11.16
N ASP A 257 9.82 1.65 -10.40
CA ASP A 257 11.09 2.34 -10.12
C ASP A 257 10.89 3.75 -9.52
N ALA A 258 9.91 3.91 -8.61
CA ALA A 258 9.88 5.07 -7.74
C ALA A 258 10.87 4.85 -6.60
N LYS A 259 11.78 5.81 -6.35
CA LYS A 259 12.75 5.69 -5.25
C LYS A 259 12.07 5.39 -3.92
N CYS A 260 10.92 6.04 -3.67
CA CYS A 260 10.08 5.78 -2.52
C CYS A 260 8.68 5.33 -2.95
N CYS A 261 7.78 6.23 -3.37
CA CYS A 261 6.36 5.89 -3.55
C CYS A 261 5.89 5.94 -5.01
N GLY A 262 5.15 4.91 -5.45
CA GLY A 262 4.54 4.85 -6.78
C GLY A 262 3.39 5.86 -6.93
N ILE A 263 2.28 5.65 -6.23
CA ILE A 263 1.12 6.54 -6.22
C ILE A 263 0.98 7.20 -4.84
N SER A 264 0.86 8.52 -4.82
CA SER A 264 0.48 9.28 -3.63
C SER A 264 -0.97 9.75 -3.72
N LEU A 265 -1.79 9.32 -2.77
CA LEU A 265 -3.13 9.89 -2.51
C LEU A 265 -3.05 11.20 -1.71
N GLY A 266 -1.83 11.67 -1.46
CA GLY A 266 -1.53 12.97 -0.89
C GLY A 266 -1.57 13.01 0.64
N SER A 267 -1.01 14.10 1.14
CA SER A 267 -1.12 14.59 2.51
C SER A 267 -1.62 16.03 2.48
N VAL A 268 -2.05 16.55 3.63
CA VAL A 268 -2.37 17.97 3.75
C VAL A 268 -1.14 18.81 3.35
N PRO A 269 -1.27 19.86 2.51
CA PRO A 269 -0.12 20.68 2.14
C PRO A 269 0.48 21.35 3.37
N LEU A 270 1.76 21.13 3.65
CA LEU A 270 2.45 21.71 4.79
C LEU A 270 3.54 22.69 4.32
N ALA A 271 3.68 23.81 5.03
CA ALA A 271 4.83 24.69 4.85
C ALA A 271 6.12 23.90 5.17
N LYS A 272 7.19 24.11 4.40
CA LYS A 272 8.47 23.37 4.55
C LYS A 272 8.98 23.33 6.00
N ALA A 273 8.86 24.42 6.75
CA ALA A 273 9.29 24.52 8.15
C ALA A 273 8.44 23.70 9.16
N LYS A 274 7.32 23.13 8.71
CA LYS A 274 6.40 22.29 9.49
C LYS A 274 6.47 20.80 9.13
N GLN A 275 7.23 20.44 8.10
CA GLN A 275 7.41 19.03 7.71
C GLN A 275 8.55 18.40 8.52
N ASN A 276 8.46 17.08 8.77
CA ASN A 276 9.52 16.30 9.45
C ASN A 276 10.04 16.98 10.74
N ARG A 277 9.10 17.44 11.58
CA ARG A 277 9.45 18.25 12.76
C ARG A 277 10.14 17.43 13.84
N PHE A 278 9.84 16.12 13.95
CA PHE A 278 10.54 15.28 14.90
C PHE A 278 12.01 15.13 14.50
N ALA A 279 12.28 14.72 13.26
CA ALA A 279 13.63 14.54 12.73
C ALA A 279 14.47 15.83 12.75
N SER A 280 13.84 17.00 12.67
CA SER A 280 14.55 18.29 12.71
C SER A 280 14.71 18.91 14.10
N ARG A 281 13.74 18.72 15.01
CA ARG A 281 13.71 19.44 16.31
C ARG A 281 13.89 18.55 17.52
N HIS A 282 13.47 17.29 17.45
CA HIS A 282 13.49 16.33 18.56
C HIS A 282 12.80 16.78 19.85
N ASP A 283 11.99 17.86 19.81
CA ASP A 283 11.28 18.42 20.96
C ASP A 283 10.00 17.65 21.30
N ARG A 284 9.36 17.06 20.29
CA ARG A 284 8.13 16.25 20.39
C ARG A 284 8.18 15.10 19.38
N PRO A 285 7.58 13.94 19.70
CA PRO A 285 7.60 12.79 18.80
C PRO A 285 6.77 13.03 17.54
N GLY A 286 7.07 12.30 16.47
CA GLY A 286 6.28 12.30 15.23
C GLY A 286 4.80 12.04 15.47
N TYR A 287 4.48 11.16 16.44
CA TYR A 287 3.12 10.90 16.95
C TYR A 287 2.35 12.20 17.27
N GLN A 288 2.94 13.12 18.02
CA GLN A 288 2.28 14.38 18.40
C GLN A 288 2.12 15.29 17.17
N TYR A 289 3.11 15.31 16.29
CA TYR A 289 3.09 16.11 15.07
C TYR A 289 2.07 15.60 14.04
N GLN A 290 1.81 14.30 13.98
CA GLN A 290 0.79 13.70 13.13
C GLN A 290 -0.61 14.15 13.56
N ILE A 291 -0.90 14.16 14.87
CA ILE A 291 -2.17 14.69 15.41
C ILE A 291 -2.36 16.15 15.01
N GLU A 292 -1.34 17.00 15.22
CA GLU A 292 -1.40 18.42 14.84
C GLU A 292 -1.64 18.61 13.35
N THR A 293 -0.97 17.80 12.52
CA THR A 293 -1.11 17.86 11.05
C THR A 293 -2.54 17.54 10.62
N MET A 294 -3.19 16.57 11.27
CA MET A 294 -4.60 16.27 11.03
C MET A 294 -5.53 17.45 11.42
N PHE A 295 -5.23 18.17 12.51
CA PHE A 295 -5.97 19.41 12.83
C PHE A 295 -5.72 20.54 11.82
N GLU A 296 -4.52 20.66 11.26
CA GLU A 296 -4.26 21.58 10.15
C GLU A 296 -5.09 21.23 8.90
N ALA A 297 -5.36 19.94 8.69
CA ALA A 297 -6.16 19.46 7.57
C ALA A 297 -7.63 19.89 7.64
N TYR A 298 -8.26 19.96 8.82
CA TYR A 298 -9.62 20.50 8.94
C TYR A 298 -9.71 21.96 8.48
N ASN A 299 -8.68 22.77 8.77
CA ASN A 299 -8.60 24.15 8.31
C ASN A 299 -8.37 24.25 6.78
N LYS A 300 -8.10 23.12 6.11
CA LYS A 300 -7.90 22.99 4.67
C LYS A 300 -8.95 22.10 4.02
N HIS A 301 -10.15 22.08 4.59
CA HIS A 301 -11.31 21.40 4.05
C HIS A 301 -11.11 19.89 3.90
N TRP A 302 -10.50 19.24 4.90
CA TRP A 302 -10.45 17.78 4.94
C TRP A 302 -11.83 17.20 5.27
N ASP A 303 -12.62 16.97 4.23
CA ASP A 303 -13.95 16.40 4.29
C ASP A 303 -14.32 15.68 2.98
N LYS A 304 -15.39 14.86 3.02
CA LYS A 304 -15.92 14.08 1.88
C LYS A 304 -16.25 14.95 0.66
N THR A 305 -16.55 16.23 0.85
CA THR A 305 -16.96 17.11 -0.25
C THR A 305 -15.76 17.62 -1.05
N HIS A 306 -14.59 17.78 -0.44
CA HIS A 306 -13.41 18.39 -1.06
C HIS A 306 -12.23 17.44 -1.33
N ILE A 307 -12.07 16.36 -0.56
CA ILE A 307 -10.87 15.51 -0.59
C ILE A 307 -11.23 14.03 -0.76
N GLY A 308 -10.37 13.29 -1.45
CA GLY A 308 -10.46 11.84 -1.59
C GLY A 308 -11.42 11.38 -2.68
N SER A 309 -12.15 10.29 -2.43
CA SER A 309 -13.05 9.67 -3.42
C SER A 309 -12.35 9.34 -4.74
N HIS A 310 -11.08 8.93 -4.67
CA HIS A 310 -10.30 8.52 -5.84
C HIS A 310 -10.64 7.08 -6.24
N ILE A 311 -10.39 6.74 -7.50
CA ILE A 311 -10.48 5.37 -8.02
C ILE A 311 -9.10 4.99 -8.54
N ILE A 312 -8.50 3.96 -7.96
CA ILE A 312 -7.19 3.43 -8.34
C ILE A 312 -7.41 1.98 -8.75
N ARG A 313 -7.37 1.68 -10.06
CA ARG A 313 -7.72 0.34 -10.53
C ARG A 313 -6.96 -0.22 -11.70
N ASN A 314 -6.86 -1.54 -11.82
CA ASN A 314 -6.22 -2.20 -12.95
C ASN A 314 -4.77 -1.74 -13.19
N ASN A 315 -4.04 -1.34 -12.15
CA ASN A 315 -2.64 -0.93 -12.29
C ASN A 315 -1.70 -2.07 -11.90
N ARG A 316 -0.53 -2.13 -12.55
CA ARG A 316 0.64 -2.88 -12.07
C ARG A 316 1.56 -1.87 -11.40
N ILE A 317 1.90 -2.10 -10.13
CA ILE A 317 2.72 -1.18 -9.34
C ILE A 317 3.86 -1.97 -8.71
N HIS A 318 5.10 -1.70 -9.12
CA HIS A 318 6.21 -2.54 -8.69
C HIS A 318 7.55 -1.84 -8.53
N ASP A 319 8.51 -2.52 -7.90
CA ASP A 319 9.89 -2.08 -7.72
C ASP A 319 10.00 -0.66 -7.10
N CYS A 320 9.13 -0.34 -6.14
CA CYS A 320 9.15 0.92 -5.40
C CYS A 320 9.79 0.74 -4.02
N GLY A 321 10.63 1.69 -3.59
CA GLY A 321 11.45 1.53 -2.38
C GLY A 321 10.72 1.71 -1.04
N GLN A 322 9.58 2.40 -1.02
CA GLN A 322 8.80 2.67 0.19
C GLN A 322 7.38 2.10 0.06
N ALA A 323 6.60 2.56 -0.91
CA ALA A 323 5.22 2.12 -1.07
C ALA A 323 4.76 2.06 -2.53
N GLY A 324 3.86 1.12 -2.84
CA GLY A 324 3.16 1.13 -4.12
C GLY A 324 2.12 2.25 -4.13
N ILE A 325 1.27 2.29 -3.11
CA ILE A 325 0.29 3.36 -2.86
C ILE A 325 0.47 3.89 -1.43
N ILE A 326 0.61 5.20 -1.28
CA ILE A 326 0.70 5.88 0.01
C ILE A 326 -0.31 7.00 0.17
N GLY A 327 -0.73 7.31 1.40
CA GLY A 327 -1.52 8.49 1.67
C GLY A 327 -1.78 8.74 3.16
N PHE A 328 -1.93 10.00 3.53
CA PHE A 328 -2.37 10.44 4.84
C PHE A 328 -3.48 11.45 4.67
N LEU A 329 -4.68 11.11 5.14
CA LEU A 329 -5.90 11.94 5.04
C LEU A 329 -6.43 12.09 3.59
N GLY A 330 -5.57 12.26 2.59
CA GLY A 330 -5.95 12.52 1.20
C GLY A 330 -6.72 11.37 0.53
N GLY A 331 -6.59 10.14 1.05
CA GLY A 331 -7.20 8.93 0.47
C GLY A 331 -8.63 8.62 0.92
N ILE A 332 -9.25 9.39 1.82
CA ILE A 332 -10.60 9.11 2.35
C ILE A 332 -11.64 8.80 1.26
N PHE A 333 -12.57 7.89 1.52
CA PHE A 333 -13.68 7.50 0.61
C PHE A 333 -13.27 6.91 -0.75
N SER A 334 -11.98 6.61 -0.96
CA SER A 334 -11.47 6.09 -2.23
C SER A 334 -11.77 4.61 -2.42
N THR A 335 -11.65 4.15 -3.67
CA THR A 335 -11.71 2.73 -4.05
C THR A 335 -10.40 2.34 -4.71
N ILE A 336 -9.75 1.31 -4.18
CA ILE A 336 -8.49 0.75 -4.68
C ILE A 336 -8.78 -0.70 -5.07
N SER A 337 -8.90 -0.99 -6.37
CA SER A 337 -9.33 -2.30 -6.82
C SER A 337 -8.57 -2.87 -8.00
N ASP A 338 -8.51 -4.19 -8.13
CA ASP A 338 -8.00 -4.85 -9.35
C ASP A 338 -6.52 -4.49 -9.66
N ASN A 339 -5.74 -4.10 -8.65
CA ASN A 339 -4.33 -3.77 -8.83
C ASN A 339 -3.44 -4.96 -8.49
N HIS A 340 -2.30 -5.06 -9.17
CA HIS A 340 -1.23 -5.98 -8.83
C HIS A 340 -0.05 -5.18 -8.27
N LEU A 341 0.25 -5.34 -6.98
CA LEU A 341 1.34 -4.65 -6.29
C LEU A 341 2.41 -5.65 -5.86
N TYR A 342 3.64 -5.49 -6.35
CA TYR A 342 4.72 -6.45 -6.05
C TYR A 342 6.11 -5.82 -5.97
N ASN A 343 7.06 -6.52 -5.35
CA ASN A 343 8.43 -6.02 -5.14
C ASN A 343 8.50 -4.65 -4.44
N ILE A 344 7.64 -4.41 -3.44
CA ILE A 344 7.62 -3.15 -2.71
C ILE A 344 8.47 -3.24 -1.44
N GLY A 345 9.41 -2.31 -1.28
CA GLY A 345 10.32 -2.26 -0.14
C GLY A 345 11.40 -3.35 -0.12
N THR A 346 11.51 -4.15 -1.18
CA THR A 346 12.34 -5.37 -1.21
C THR A 346 13.81 -5.15 -1.60
N ARG A 347 14.19 -3.92 -1.96
CA ARG A 347 15.60 -3.58 -2.20
C ARG A 347 16.38 -3.39 -0.90
N TYR A 348 15.69 -3.05 0.19
CA TYR A 348 16.26 -2.82 1.52
C TYR A 348 17.46 -1.86 1.52
N GLU A 349 17.42 -0.83 0.66
CA GLU A 349 18.44 0.21 0.62
C GLU A 349 18.32 1.15 1.83
N PHE A 350 17.09 1.36 2.30
CA PHE A 350 16.73 2.08 3.51
C PHE A 350 15.57 1.36 4.22
N GLY A 351 15.32 1.71 5.48
CA GLY A 351 14.28 1.08 6.32
C GLY A 351 13.65 2.06 7.31
N GLY A 352 12.39 1.85 7.65
CA GLY A 352 11.66 2.72 8.55
C GLY A 352 10.17 2.37 8.62
N TRP A 353 9.44 3.09 9.47
CA TRP A 353 8.03 2.84 9.76
C TRP A 353 7.08 3.46 8.73
N GLU A 354 7.36 3.34 7.42
CA GLU A 354 6.46 3.83 6.36
C GLU A 354 6.46 2.95 5.09
N ILE A 355 6.89 1.68 5.21
CA ILE A 355 7.10 0.77 4.06
C ILE A 355 6.01 -0.30 4.01
N ALA A 356 5.21 -0.32 2.94
CA ALA A 356 4.22 -1.36 2.61
C ALA A 356 3.76 -1.23 1.15
N ALA A 357 3.23 -2.29 0.53
CA ALA A 357 2.65 -2.19 -0.81
C ALA A 357 1.53 -1.14 -0.86
N LEU A 358 0.68 -1.13 0.16
CA LEU A 358 -0.34 -0.12 0.40
C LEU A 358 -0.21 0.39 1.84
N LYS A 359 0.16 1.66 2.04
CA LYS A 359 0.17 2.31 3.37
C LYS A 359 -0.78 3.51 3.40
N LEU A 360 -1.84 3.43 4.20
CA LEU A 360 -2.81 4.52 4.34
C LEU A 360 -3.01 4.90 5.80
N HIS A 361 -3.07 6.21 6.02
CA HIS A 361 -3.44 6.80 7.29
C HIS A 361 -4.77 7.56 7.14
N ALA A 362 -5.70 7.31 8.06
CA ALA A 362 -7.11 7.70 7.95
C ALA A 362 -7.80 7.22 6.66
N PRO A 363 -7.79 5.92 6.35
CA PRO A 363 -8.54 5.36 5.22
C PRO A 363 -10.06 5.29 5.50
N ILE A 364 -10.66 6.38 5.96
CA ILE A 364 -12.09 6.47 6.32
C ILE A 364 -12.93 6.09 5.11
N ASP A 365 -13.81 5.09 5.27
CA ASP A 365 -14.67 4.53 4.21
C ASP A 365 -13.93 4.17 2.90
N VAL A 366 -12.64 3.81 2.98
CA VAL A 366 -11.90 3.33 1.82
C VAL A 366 -12.26 1.86 1.56
N LYS A 367 -12.50 1.53 0.28
CA LYS A 367 -12.68 0.16 -0.17
C LYS A 367 -11.40 -0.32 -0.86
N ILE A 368 -10.78 -1.37 -0.34
CA ILE A 368 -9.60 -2.04 -0.90
C ILE A 368 -10.07 -3.41 -1.36
N GLU A 369 -10.26 -3.58 -2.67
CA GLU A 369 -11.01 -4.71 -3.22
C GLU A 369 -10.27 -5.46 -4.30
N HIS A 370 -10.18 -6.78 -4.23
CA HIS A 370 -9.70 -7.60 -5.35
C HIS A 370 -8.32 -7.18 -5.88
N ASN A 371 -7.36 -6.91 -4.98
CA ASN A 371 -5.97 -6.66 -5.35
C ASN A 371 -5.12 -7.92 -5.15
N LEU A 372 -4.12 -8.12 -6.00
CA LEU A 372 -3.05 -9.10 -5.80
C LEU A 372 -1.83 -8.39 -5.22
N ILE A 373 -1.36 -8.82 -4.05
CA ILE A 373 -0.24 -8.21 -3.35
C ILE A 373 0.76 -9.28 -2.92
N ASP A 374 1.92 -9.31 -3.59
CA ASP A 374 2.93 -10.33 -3.38
C ASP A 374 4.37 -9.82 -3.40
N HIS A 375 5.31 -10.59 -2.86
CA HIS A 375 6.72 -10.22 -2.80
C HIS A 375 6.97 -8.83 -2.20
N CYS A 376 6.28 -8.49 -1.11
CA CYS A 376 6.45 -7.22 -0.41
C CYS A 376 6.97 -7.42 1.03
N THR A 377 7.59 -6.39 1.60
CA THR A 377 7.97 -6.40 3.03
C THR A 377 6.77 -6.35 3.96
N LEU A 378 5.69 -5.72 3.50
CA LEU A 378 4.38 -5.69 4.12
C LEU A 378 3.35 -5.45 3.02
N GLY A 379 2.28 -6.25 2.97
CA GLY A 379 1.24 -6.11 1.96
C GLY A 379 0.42 -4.82 2.15
N THR A 380 -0.36 -4.75 3.22
CA THR A 380 -1.20 -3.58 3.52
C THR A 380 -1.02 -3.13 4.97
N TRP A 381 -0.81 -1.82 5.14
CA TRP A 381 -0.72 -1.15 6.41
C TRP A 381 -1.77 -0.05 6.52
N LEU A 382 -2.73 -0.23 7.43
CA LEU A 382 -3.72 0.78 7.77
C LEU A 382 -3.35 1.37 9.13
N ASP A 383 -2.81 2.58 9.11
CA ASP A 383 -2.14 3.22 10.24
C ASP A 383 -2.95 4.45 10.69
N TRP A 384 -3.69 4.29 11.79
CA TRP A 384 -4.66 5.24 12.36
C TRP A 384 -5.95 5.39 11.56
N GLN A 385 -7.06 5.51 12.31
CA GLN A 385 -8.35 5.98 11.81
C GLN A 385 -8.91 5.15 10.62
N ALA A 386 -8.56 3.87 10.52
CA ALA A 386 -9.30 2.92 9.70
C ALA A 386 -10.68 2.71 10.31
N GLN A 387 -11.66 3.41 9.74
CA GLN A 387 -13.04 3.46 10.20
C GLN A 387 -13.97 3.47 8.98
N GLY A 388 -14.88 2.52 8.90
CA GLY A 388 -15.66 2.20 7.70
C GLY A 388 -14.81 1.57 6.58
N THR A 389 -13.51 1.34 6.80
CA THR A 389 -12.61 0.74 5.82
C THR A 389 -12.99 -0.73 5.57
N ARG A 390 -13.07 -1.15 4.30
CA ARG A 390 -13.34 -2.54 3.91
C ARG A 390 -12.22 -3.06 3.03
N LEU A 391 -11.57 -4.14 3.46
CA LEU A 391 -10.61 -4.93 2.69
C LEU A 391 -11.32 -6.21 2.25
N CYS A 392 -11.73 -6.28 0.99
CA CYS A 392 -12.48 -7.43 0.49
C CYS A 392 -11.84 -8.12 -0.71
N ARG A 393 -11.85 -9.46 -0.74
CA ARG A 393 -11.43 -10.25 -1.91
C ARG A 393 -9.98 -10.05 -2.36
N ASN A 394 -9.10 -9.52 -1.51
CA ASN A 394 -7.69 -9.36 -1.84
C ASN A 394 -6.93 -10.66 -1.64
N THR A 395 -5.87 -10.84 -2.43
CA THR A 395 -4.96 -11.98 -2.33
C THR A 395 -3.58 -11.51 -1.91
N TYR A 396 -3.10 -12.03 -0.79
CA TYR A 396 -1.78 -11.76 -0.26
C TYR A 396 -0.97 -13.06 -0.17
N VAL A 397 0.20 -13.08 -0.79
CA VAL A 397 1.08 -14.25 -0.88
C VAL A 397 2.53 -13.84 -0.98
N ASP A 398 3.46 -14.65 -0.46
CA ASP A 398 4.92 -14.42 -0.56
C ASP A 398 5.37 -13.02 -0.08
N ASN A 399 4.62 -12.41 0.83
CA ASN A 399 5.05 -11.23 1.58
C ASN A 399 5.81 -11.66 2.83
N LEU A 400 6.60 -10.75 3.41
CA LEU A 400 7.10 -10.99 4.77
C LEU A 400 5.97 -10.92 5.80
N ARG A 401 4.99 -10.04 5.56
CA ARG A 401 3.79 -9.81 6.35
C ARG A 401 2.64 -9.37 5.45
N ASP A 402 1.42 -9.85 5.66
CA ASP A 402 0.27 -9.47 4.82
C ASP A 402 -0.40 -8.19 5.31
N LEU A 403 -0.96 -8.19 6.53
CA LEU A 403 -1.72 -7.06 7.07
C LEU A 403 -1.10 -6.51 8.36
N LEU A 404 -1.02 -5.18 8.45
CA LEU A 404 -0.80 -4.44 9.70
C LEU A 404 -1.90 -3.40 9.90
N LEU A 405 -2.70 -3.61 10.94
CA LEU A 405 -3.77 -2.71 11.36
C LEU A 405 -3.29 -2.01 12.62
N GLU A 406 -2.86 -0.76 12.52
CA GLU A 406 -2.20 -0.07 13.62
C GLU A 406 -3.03 1.10 14.15
N VAL A 407 -3.28 1.09 15.47
CA VAL A 407 -3.96 2.14 16.25
C VAL A 407 -5.27 2.64 15.65
N ASN A 408 -6.08 1.70 15.17
CA ASN A 408 -7.44 1.92 14.68
C ASN A 408 -8.48 1.52 15.73
N HIS A 409 -9.64 2.16 15.70
CA HIS A 409 -10.77 1.88 16.62
C HIS A 409 -11.95 1.20 15.93
N GLY A 410 -11.84 0.98 14.62
CA GLY A 410 -12.89 0.44 13.78
C GLY A 410 -14.15 1.33 13.73
N PRO A 411 -15.25 0.78 13.20
CA PRO A 411 -15.33 -0.54 12.58
C PRO A 411 -14.50 -0.61 11.30
N PHE A 412 -13.69 -1.64 11.13
CA PHE A 412 -13.06 -1.98 9.84
C PHE A 412 -13.32 -3.46 9.53
N LEU A 413 -13.55 -3.77 8.26
CA LEU A 413 -13.94 -5.10 7.81
C LEU A 413 -12.86 -5.69 6.90
N VAL A 414 -12.44 -6.92 7.22
CA VAL A 414 -11.51 -7.74 6.43
C VAL A 414 -12.28 -8.98 6.02
N ASP A 415 -12.76 -9.02 4.78
CA ASP A 415 -13.68 -10.06 4.33
C ASP A 415 -13.32 -10.74 3.02
N ASP A 416 -13.58 -12.04 2.97
CA ASP A 416 -13.37 -12.84 1.76
C ASP A 416 -11.93 -12.73 1.20
N ASN A 417 -10.90 -12.48 2.02
CA ASN A 417 -9.51 -12.39 1.56
C ASN A 417 -8.77 -13.74 1.63
N VAL A 418 -7.67 -13.83 0.89
CA VAL A 418 -6.67 -14.91 0.98
C VAL A 418 -5.38 -14.34 1.57
N LEU A 419 -5.02 -14.77 2.78
CA LEU A 419 -3.89 -14.28 3.58
C LEU A 419 -2.93 -15.44 3.89
N LEU A 420 -1.87 -15.59 3.09
CA LEU A 420 -1.05 -16.82 3.07
C LEU A 420 0.42 -16.63 3.43
N SER A 421 0.86 -15.40 3.73
CA SER A 421 2.23 -15.20 4.21
C SER A 421 2.41 -15.72 5.64
N GLU A 422 3.67 -15.92 6.05
CA GLU A 422 3.98 -16.46 7.39
C GLU A 422 3.35 -15.64 8.52
N GLU A 423 3.28 -14.32 8.35
CA GLU A 423 2.61 -13.38 9.25
C GLU A 423 1.43 -12.75 8.51
N ALA A 424 0.23 -13.29 8.73
CA ALA A 424 -0.97 -12.89 8.00
C ALA A 424 -1.58 -11.60 8.58
N ILE A 425 -1.71 -11.52 9.91
CA ILE A 425 -2.41 -10.43 10.57
C ILE A 425 -1.58 -9.94 11.76
N ASN A 426 -1.12 -8.70 11.68
CA ASN A 426 -0.67 -7.92 12.83
C ASN A 426 -1.75 -6.88 13.17
N GLU A 427 -2.42 -7.07 14.29
CA GLU A 427 -3.55 -6.30 14.75
C GLU A 427 -3.12 -5.53 16.01
N PHE A 428 -2.70 -4.29 15.82
CA PHE A 428 -2.33 -3.36 16.89
C PHE A 428 -3.41 -2.29 17.06
N SER A 429 -4.67 -2.72 16.95
CA SER A 429 -5.89 -1.93 16.86
C SER A 429 -7.00 -2.57 17.74
N GLN A 430 -8.25 -2.24 17.46
CA GLN A 430 -9.44 -2.85 18.05
C GLN A 430 -10.65 -2.55 17.15
N GLY A 431 -11.75 -3.28 17.33
CA GLY A 431 -12.98 -3.01 16.59
C GLY A 431 -13.01 -3.62 15.18
N GLY A 432 -12.20 -4.65 14.93
CA GLY A 432 -12.15 -5.31 13.63
C GLY A 432 -13.26 -6.34 13.43
N ALA A 433 -13.57 -6.64 12.18
CA ALA A 433 -14.29 -7.84 11.79
C ALA A 433 -13.53 -8.58 10.69
N TYR A 434 -13.26 -9.86 10.92
CA TYR A 434 -12.56 -10.77 10.03
C TYR A 434 -13.54 -11.87 9.64
N VAL A 435 -14.06 -11.80 8.42
CA VAL A 435 -15.19 -12.62 8.01
C VAL A 435 -14.87 -13.37 6.72
N ASN A 436 -15.13 -14.68 6.69
CA ASN A 436 -15.00 -15.45 5.46
C ASN A 436 -13.58 -15.47 4.85
N ASN A 437 -12.50 -15.22 5.61
CA ASN A 437 -11.14 -15.23 5.04
C ASN A 437 -10.54 -16.65 4.99
N LEU A 438 -9.59 -16.87 4.08
CA LEU A 438 -8.61 -17.96 4.14
C LEU A 438 -7.33 -17.42 4.78
N ILE A 439 -6.93 -17.97 5.93
CA ILE A 439 -5.79 -17.49 6.73
C ILE A 439 -4.80 -18.62 6.97
N GLY A 440 -3.62 -18.54 6.36
CA GLY A 440 -2.54 -19.52 6.46
C GLY A 440 -1.36 -19.09 7.35
N GLY A 441 -1.41 -17.87 7.89
CA GLY A 441 -0.32 -17.26 8.64
C GLY A 441 -0.65 -16.91 10.08
N LYS A 442 0.37 -16.40 10.79
CA LYS A 442 0.25 -15.98 12.18
C LYS A 442 -0.74 -14.83 12.35
N VAL A 443 -1.49 -14.86 13.44
CA VAL A 443 -2.33 -13.78 13.93
C VAL A 443 -1.72 -13.25 15.23
N VAL A 444 -1.37 -11.97 15.25
CA VAL A 444 -0.77 -11.29 16.39
C VAL A 444 -1.65 -10.12 16.76
N ILE A 445 -2.07 -10.06 18.03
CA ILE A 445 -2.81 -8.93 18.58
C ILE A 445 -1.96 -8.22 19.64
N GLN A 446 -2.01 -6.89 19.69
CA GLN A 446 -1.26 -6.11 20.69
C GLN A 446 -2.02 -4.86 21.12
N SER A 447 -2.04 -4.61 22.44
CA SER A 447 -2.51 -3.33 22.97
C SER A 447 -1.48 -2.23 22.75
N VAL A 448 -1.96 -1.00 22.59
CA VAL A 448 -1.16 0.21 22.42
C VAL A 448 -1.70 1.27 23.39
N LEU A 449 -1.21 1.22 24.62
CA LEU A 449 -1.71 2.05 25.72
C LEU A 449 -1.00 3.40 25.86
N ASN A 450 0.07 3.63 25.09
CA ASN A 450 0.88 4.84 25.14
C ASN A 450 0.60 5.84 23.99
N ARG A 451 -0.33 5.52 23.09
CA ARG A 451 -0.75 6.41 21.98
C ARG A 451 -2.26 6.50 21.95
N THR A 452 -2.79 7.72 21.94
CA THR A 452 -4.21 7.98 21.71
C THR A 452 -4.41 8.46 20.28
N THR A 453 -5.26 7.77 19.52
CA THR A 453 -5.59 8.13 18.14
C THR A 453 -7.08 8.44 18.02
N PRO A 454 -7.46 9.29 17.06
CA PRO A 454 -8.86 9.70 16.90
C PRO A 454 -9.74 8.61 16.30
N TYR A 455 -11.03 8.73 16.58
CA TYR A 455 -12.12 8.08 15.86
C TYR A 455 -13.20 9.12 15.51
N HIS A 456 -14.02 8.81 14.50
CA HIS A 456 -14.86 9.76 13.80
C HIS A 456 -16.35 9.46 13.96
N GLN A 457 -17.19 10.40 13.55
CA GLN A 457 -18.60 10.10 13.25
C GLN A 457 -18.66 9.18 12.03
N PRO A 458 -19.61 8.23 11.95
CA PRO A 458 -19.77 7.36 10.78
C PRO A 458 -19.80 8.15 9.46
N HIS A 459 -19.12 7.62 8.45
CA HIS A 459 -19.04 8.16 7.08
C HIS A 459 -18.58 9.62 6.96
N SER A 460 -17.72 10.06 7.87
CA SER A 460 -17.36 11.47 8.02
C SER A 460 -15.93 11.62 8.52
N THR A 461 -15.29 12.73 8.15
CA THR A 461 -14.02 13.13 8.78
C THR A 461 -14.25 13.77 10.14
N LYS A 462 -15.47 14.12 10.54
CA LYS A 462 -15.71 14.79 11.84
C LYS A 462 -15.30 13.90 13.01
N LEU A 463 -14.43 14.40 13.88
CA LEU A 463 -14.03 13.69 15.11
C LEU A 463 -15.22 13.42 16.02
N LYS A 464 -15.25 12.22 16.59
CA LYS A 464 -16.14 11.85 17.70
C LYS A 464 -15.37 11.75 19.01
N GLY A 465 -14.10 11.35 18.99
CA GLY A 465 -13.23 11.31 20.17
C GLY A 465 -11.85 10.72 19.89
N TYR A 466 -11.14 10.35 20.95
CA TYR A 466 -9.82 9.71 20.94
C TYR A 466 -9.77 8.58 21.96
N ALA A 467 -8.94 7.56 21.69
CA ALA A 467 -8.70 6.49 22.64
C ALA A 467 -7.33 5.83 22.42
N CYS A 468 -6.83 5.16 23.45
CA CYS A 468 -5.78 4.14 23.31
C CYS A 468 -6.35 2.85 22.74
N ILE A 469 -5.46 1.92 22.40
CA ILE A 469 -5.84 0.56 21.99
C ILE A 469 -5.73 -0.38 23.18
N TYR A 470 -6.88 -0.84 23.67
CA TYR A 470 -6.92 -1.83 24.75
C TYR A 470 -6.78 -3.27 24.23
N GLY A 471 -6.92 -3.47 22.91
CA GLY A 471 -6.89 -4.77 22.23
C GLY A 471 -8.22 -5.51 22.35
N GLY A 472 -8.62 -6.28 21.32
CA GLY A 472 -9.90 -6.97 21.26
C GLY A 472 -11.06 -6.11 20.75
N ASP A 473 -12.30 -6.41 21.17
CA ASP A 473 -13.53 -5.95 20.50
C ASP A 473 -13.55 -6.36 19.01
N ASP A 474 -13.11 -7.58 18.74
CA ASP A 474 -12.98 -8.11 17.38
C ASP A 474 -14.00 -9.19 17.09
N ARG A 475 -14.32 -9.35 15.80
CA ARG A 475 -15.21 -10.40 15.29
C ARG A 475 -14.43 -11.33 14.38
N TYR A 476 -14.54 -12.64 14.57
CA TYR A 476 -14.01 -13.66 13.65
C TYR A 476 -15.12 -14.64 13.31
N PHE A 477 -15.66 -14.53 12.09
CA PHE A 477 -16.75 -15.39 11.64
C PHE A 477 -16.41 -16.09 10.33
N ASN A 478 -16.78 -17.35 10.23
CA ASN A 478 -16.75 -18.08 8.97
C ASN A 478 -15.35 -18.17 8.31
N ASN A 479 -14.25 -18.01 9.05
CA ASN A 479 -12.90 -18.07 8.47
C ASN A 479 -12.39 -19.51 8.36
N LEU A 480 -11.59 -19.76 7.32
CA LEU A 480 -10.84 -21.00 7.13
C LEU A 480 -9.37 -20.76 7.49
N PHE A 481 -8.96 -21.24 8.66
CA PHE A 481 -7.58 -21.24 9.12
C PHE A 481 -6.85 -22.51 8.68
N VAL A 482 -5.63 -22.35 8.19
CA VAL A 482 -4.78 -23.46 7.73
C VAL A 482 -3.43 -23.42 8.42
N GLY A 483 -3.19 -24.38 9.31
CA GLY A 483 -1.89 -24.65 9.91
C GLY A 483 -1.04 -25.63 9.10
N GLN A 484 0.14 -25.95 9.64
CA GLN A 484 1.10 -26.90 9.06
C GLN A 484 1.14 -28.18 9.89
N VAL A 485 0.79 -29.32 9.27
CA VAL A 485 0.69 -30.62 9.97
C VAL A 485 2.03 -30.97 10.66
N GLY A 486 1.96 -31.26 11.96
CA GLY A 486 3.14 -31.64 12.77
C GLY A 486 4.01 -30.47 13.24
N MET A 487 3.64 -29.21 12.96
CA MET A 487 4.40 -28.02 13.37
C MET A 487 3.70 -27.24 14.49
N ALA A 488 3.52 -27.88 15.65
CA ALA A 488 2.77 -27.33 16.79
C ALA A 488 3.20 -25.90 17.19
N ASN A 489 4.51 -25.62 17.23
CA ASN A 489 5.03 -24.29 17.60
C ASN A 489 4.60 -23.18 16.64
N VAL A 490 4.51 -23.47 15.33
CA VAL A 490 4.02 -22.51 14.33
C VAL A 490 2.51 -22.36 14.46
N ASN A 491 1.81 -23.48 14.60
CA ASN A 491 0.35 -23.50 14.60
C ASN A 491 -0.29 -22.85 15.84
N GLN A 492 0.43 -22.78 16.97
CA GLN A 492 -0.02 -22.04 18.16
C GLN A 492 -0.33 -20.57 17.90
N GLN A 493 0.22 -20.00 16.82
CA GLN A 493 0.03 -18.62 16.42
C GLN A 493 -0.94 -18.47 15.23
N ILE A 494 -1.49 -19.56 14.72
CA ILE A 494 -2.45 -19.56 13.59
C ILE A 494 -3.83 -19.90 14.15
N GLY A 495 -4.80 -19.00 13.96
CA GLY A 495 -6.15 -19.14 14.49
C GLY A 495 -6.50 -18.04 15.47
N THR A 496 -7.38 -18.35 16.43
CA THR A 496 -8.01 -17.36 17.32
C THR A 496 -7.83 -17.65 18.81
N SER A 497 -7.01 -18.64 19.17
CA SER A 497 -6.69 -18.95 20.59
C SER A 497 -6.08 -17.76 21.36
N ILE A 498 -5.50 -16.79 20.66
CA ILE A 498 -4.99 -15.55 21.26
C ILE A 498 -6.07 -14.72 22.01
N TYR A 499 -7.35 -14.99 21.72
CA TYR A 499 -8.49 -14.39 22.42
C TYR A 499 -8.91 -15.13 23.70
N ASP A 500 -8.25 -16.22 24.09
CA ASP A 500 -8.56 -16.97 25.31
C ASP A 500 -8.62 -16.07 26.56
N GLY A 501 -9.72 -16.16 27.31
CA GLY A 501 -10.01 -15.32 28.47
C GLY A 501 -10.65 -13.95 28.15
N SER A 502 -10.89 -13.62 26.88
CA SER A 502 -11.77 -12.50 26.53
C SER A 502 -13.24 -12.82 26.81
N PRO A 503 -14.04 -11.86 27.33
CA PRO A 503 -15.48 -12.04 27.43
C PRO A 503 -16.12 -12.30 26.06
N THR A 504 -17.13 -13.16 26.00
CA THR A 504 -17.82 -13.50 24.73
C THR A 504 -18.96 -12.54 24.36
N SER A 505 -19.20 -11.48 25.16
CA SER A 505 -20.25 -10.50 24.89
C SER A 505 -20.03 -9.18 25.64
N MET A 506 -20.66 -8.09 25.18
CA MET A 506 -20.73 -6.85 25.96
C MET A 506 -21.39 -7.05 27.33
N LYS A 507 -22.36 -7.97 27.45
CA LYS A 507 -23.04 -8.23 28.73
C LYS A 507 -22.07 -8.81 29.77
N SER A 508 -21.25 -9.79 29.39
CA SER A 508 -20.25 -10.37 30.30
C SER A 508 -19.12 -9.40 30.60
N PHE A 509 -18.71 -8.57 29.63
CA PHE A 509 -17.77 -7.47 29.87
C PHE A 509 -18.30 -6.46 30.90
N ILE A 510 -19.55 -5.98 30.73
CA ILE A 510 -20.18 -5.04 31.67
C ILE A 510 -20.30 -5.67 33.07
N ALA A 511 -20.75 -6.92 33.17
CA ALA A 511 -20.84 -7.60 34.46
C ALA A 511 -19.49 -7.70 35.17
N ALA A 512 -18.39 -7.90 34.42
CA ALA A 512 -17.04 -7.92 34.99
C ALA A 512 -16.59 -6.53 35.50
N ILE A 513 -17.01 -5.45 34.83
CA ILE A 513 -16.79 -4.07 35.29
C ILE A 513 -17.60 -3.78 36.55
N GLU A 514 -18.89 -4.12 36.55
CA GLU A 514 -19.81 -3.85 37.66
C GLU A 514 -19.36 -4.52 38.97
N GLN A 515 -18.70 -5.68 38.88
CA GLN A 515 -18.10 -6.35 40.04
C GLN A 515 -16.96 -5.57 40.70
N ARG A 516 -16.34 -4.63 39.98
CA ARG A 516 -15.21 -3.82 40.45
C ARG A 516 -15.61 -2.40 40.85
N LEU A 517 -16.90 -2.07 40.82
CA LEU A 517 -17.38 -0.75 41.22
C LEU A 517 -17.20 -0.50 42.73
N PRO A 518 -16.97 0.76 43.15
CA PRO A 518 -16.88 1.98 42.32
C PRO A 518 -15.51 2.19 41.66
N GLY A 519 -15.47 2.94 40.55
CA GLY A 519 -14.26 3.33 39.81
C GLY A 519 -14.60 3.90 38.43
N ASP A 520 -13.59 4.23 37.62
CA ASP A 520 -13.70 4.75 36.25
C ASP A 520 -12.73 4.05 35.28
N ILE A 521 -11.86 4.78 34.56
CA ILE A 521 -10.99 4.25 33.49
C ILE A 521 -10.11 3.06 33.93
N GLU A 522 -9.65 3.06 35.18
CA GLU A 522 -8.82 1.99 35.76
C GLU A 522 -9.53 0.63 35.81
N LEU A 523 -10.87 0.64 35.84
CA LEU A 523 -11.66 -0.59 35.78
C LEU A 523 -11.63 -1.17 34.37
N PHE A 524 -11.74 -0.32 33.36
CA PHE A 524 -11.79 -0.72 31.95
C PHE A 524 -10.42 -1.16 31.41
N GLU A 525 -9.34 -0.56 31.90
CA GLU A 525 -7.95 -0.92 31.54
C GLU A 525 -7.55 -2.34 31.96
N THR A 526 -8.21 -2.87 33.00
CA THR A 526 -7.82 -4.13 33.64
C THR A 526 -8.71 -5.31 33.24
N ILE A 527 -9.57 -5.14 32.23
CA ILE A 527 -10.46 -6.17 31.69
C ILE A 527 -10.28 -6.24 30.18
N ARG A 528 -10.00 -7.44 29.66
CA ARG A 528 -9.93 -7.66 28.21
C ARG A 528 -11.27 -7.27 27.57
N GLN A 529 -11.19 -6.60 26.42
CA GLN A 529 -12.39 -6.34 25.61
C GLN A 529 -13.00 -7.64 25.09
N PRO A 530 -14.31 -7.65 24.80
CA PRO A 530 -14.96 -8.86 24.32
C PRO A 530 -14.43 -9.31 22.96
N ALA A 531 -14.62 -10.59 22.66
CA ALA A 531 -14.35 -11.17 21.35
C ALA A 531 -15.60 -11.92 20.87
N TYR A 532 -15.95 -11.75 19.60
CA TYR A 532 -17.13 -12.34 18.98
C TYR A 532 -16.69 -13.33 17.90
N ILE A 533 -16.46 -14.58 18.31
CA ILE A 533 -15.79 -15.57 17.47
C ILE A 533 -16.69 -16.79 17.35
N ASN A 534 -17.08 -17.16 16.12
CA ASN A 534 -17.85 -18.36 15.86
C ASN A 534 -17.77 -18.84 14.41
N HIS A 535 -18.10 -20.12 14.20
CA HIS A 535 -18.22 -20.75 12.89
C HIS A 535 -16.92 -20.76 12.06
N ASN A 536 -15.76 -20.77 12.71
CA ASN A 536 -14.49 -20.89 12.01
C ASN A 536 -14.08 -22.37 11.84
N CYS A 537 -13.22 -22.63 10.86
CA CYS A 537 -12.61 -23.93 10.63
C CYS A 537 -11.09 -23.84 10.78
N TYR A 538 -10.50 -24.80 11.47
CA TYR A 538 -9.08 -24.88 11.80
C TYR A 538 -8.52 -26.20 11.28
N LEU A 539 -7.76 -26.12 10.20
CA LEU A 539 -7.09 -27.27 9.57
C LEU A 539 -5.61 -27.31 9.95
N GLY A 540 -4.99 -28.48 9.86
CA GLY A 540 -3.53 -28.64 9.95
C GLY A 540 -2.92 -28.26 11.31
N GLY A 541 -3.75 -28.20 12.36
CA GLY A 541 -3.34 -27.89 13.73
C GLY A 541 -3.47 -26.42 14.13
N ALA A 542 -4.06 -25.56 13.30
CA ALA A 542 -4.47 -24.21 13.72
C ALA A 542 -5.37 -24.27 14.98
N GLN A 543 -5.33 -23.23 15.82
CA GLN A 543 -5.90 -23.24 17.16
C GLN A 543 -7.15 -22.36 17.28
N ALA A 544 -8.24 -22.94 17.78
CA ALA A 544 -9.49 -22.24 18.02
C ALA A 544 -9.48 -21.42 19.32
N PHE A 545 -10.39 -20.44 19.40
CA PHE A 545 -10.69 -19.77 20.66
C PHE A 545 -11.44 -20.74 21.57
N SER A 546 -11.02 -20.86 22.83
CA SER A 546 -11.53 -21.88 23.78
C SER A 546 -13.03 -21.76 24.09
N GLU A 547 -13.61 -20.57 23.99
CA GLU A 547 -15.06 -20.35 24.16
C GLU A 547 -15.82 -20.21 22.82
N GLU A 548 -15.20 -20.57 21.69
CA GLU A 548 -15.91 -20.64 20.41
C GLU A 548 -16.93 -21.79 20.42
N ALA A 549 -18.21 -21.48 20.23
CA ALA A 549 -19.31 -22.43 20.41
C ALA A 549 -19.40 -23.48 19.30
N GLU A 550 -19.25 -23.06 18.05
CA GLU A 550 -19.36 -23.91 16.86
C GLU A 550 -18.13 -23.72 15.98
N ASN A 551 -17.30 -24.75 15.87
CA ASN A 551 -16.13 -24.77 14.99
C ASN A 551 -15.83 -26.17 14.45
N ILE A 552 -14.93 -26.24 13.47
CA ILE A 552 -14.29 -27.49 13.04
C ILE A 552 -12.81 -27.42 13.37
N GLN A 553 -12.26 -28.45 14.00
CA GLN A 553 -10.82 -28.60 14.23
C GLN A 553 -10.34 -29.95 13.68
N LEU A 554 -9.49 -29.92 12.66
CA LEU A 554 -8.91 -31.11 12.01
C LEU A 554 -7.38 -31.02 12.03
N GLU A 555 -6.79 -31.41 13.15
CA GLU A 555 -5.35 -31.27 13.44
C GLU A 555 -4.43 -31.92 12.39
N LYS A 556 -4.84 -33.06 11.84
CA LYS A 556 -4.02 -33.88 10.94
C LYS A 556 -4.34 -33.69 9.46
N TRP A 557 -5.22 -32.75 9.11
CA TRP A 557 -5.57 -32.51 7.71
C TRP A 557 -4.54 -31.60 7.04
N ASP A 558 -3.88 -32.11 5.99
CA ASP A 558 -3.02 -31.31 5.13
C ASP A 558 -3.84 -30.66 4.00
N ALA A 559 -3.98 -29.34 4.08
CA ALA A 559 -4.71 -28.55 3.11
C ALA A 559 -3.94 -28.32 1.80
N GLN A 560 -2.65 -28.68 1.71
CA GLN A 560 -1.84 -28.57 0.48
C GLN A 560 -1.95 -27.20 -0.22
N VAL A 561 -1.99 -26.13 0.58
CA VAL A 561 -2.15 -24.76 0.08
C VAL A 561 -0.94 -24.38 -0.76
N LYS A 562 -1.20 -23.98 -2.00
CA LYS A 562 -0.20 -23.43 -2.91
C LYS A 562 -0.84 -22.40 -3.81
N VAL A 563 -0.27 -21.22 -3.87
CA VAL A 563 -0.62 -20.23 -4.91
C VAL A 563 0.49 -20.23 -5.95
N THR A 564 0.12 -20.08 -7.22
CA THR A 564 1.06 -19.82 -8.30
C THR A 564 0.66 -18.49 -8.93
N VAL A 565 1.62 -17.57 -8.97
CA VAL A 565 1.49 -16.28 -9.63
C VAL A 565 2.31 -16.32 -10.92
N ASP A 566 1.67 -16.03 -12.05
CA ASP A 566 2.32 -15.83 -13.34
C ASP A 566 1.83 -14.51 -13.91
N GLN A 567 2.73 -13.53 -14.01
CA GLN A 567 2.38 -12.13 -14.29
C GLN A 567 1.30 -11.64 -13.32
N SER A 568 0.14 -11.21 -13.83
CA SER A 568 -1.01 -10.75 -13.06
C SER A 568 -2.10 -11.82 -12.98
N LYS A 569 -1.74 -13.11 -12.93
CA LYS A 569 -2.70 -14.20 -12.75
C LYS A 569 -2.33 -15.04 -11.54
N ALA A 570 -3.24 -15.15 -10.58
CA ALA A 570 -3.04 -15.94 -9.37
C ALA A 570 -4.00 -17.14 -9.34
N VAL A 571 -3.45 -18.33 -9.10
CA VAL A 571 -4.24 -19.57 -8.98
C VAL A 571 -3.91 -20.27 -7.67
N LEU A 572 -4.93 -20.48 -6.83
CA LEU A 572 -4.87 -21.25 -5.60
C LEU A 572 -5.12 -22.73 -5.87
N GLN A 573 -4.30 -23.59 -5.28
CA GLN A 573 -4.59 -24.99 -5.02
C GLN A 573 -4.84 -25.20 -3.53
N ILE A 574 -5.92 -25.91 -3.18
CA ILE A 574 -6.24 -26.25 -1.78
C ILE A 574 -7.04 -27.56 -1.69
N ASN A 575 -6.69 -28.41 -0.73
CA ASN A 575 -7.33 -29.69 -0.40
C ASN A 575 -8.34 -29.52 0.74
N ILE A 576 -9.63 -29.76 0.45
CA ILE A 576 -10.74 -29.49 1.38
C ILE A 576 -11.35 -30.79 1.91
N PRO A 577 -11.53 -30.95 3.24
CA PRO A 577 -12.16 -32.12 3.82
C PRO A 577 -13.69 -32.08 3.65
N LYS A 578 -14.34 -33.24 3.78
CA LYS A 578 -15.80 -33.34 3.68
C LYS A 578 -16.52 -32.54 4.77
N ASP A 579 -15.94 -32.47 5.97
CA ASP A 579 -16.48 -31.74 7.12
C ASP A 579 -16.67 -30.25 6.82
N VAL A 580 -15.69 -29.62 6.14
CA VAL A 580 -15.77 -28.22 5.70
C VAL A 580 -16.94 -27.99 4.74
N ILE A 581 -17.15 -28.89 3.78
CA ILE A 581 -18.26 -28.78 2.81
C ILE A 581 -19.63 -28.93 3.49
N ASN A 582 -19.72 -29.80 4.50
CA ASN A 582 -20.96 -30.02 5.24
C ASN A 582 -21.24 -28.93 6.29
N PHE A 583 -20.26 -28.08 6.60
CA PHE A 583 -20.38 -27.02 7.59
C PHE A 583 -20.99 -25.77 6.97
N SER A 584 -22.32 -25.74 7.00
CA SER A 584 -23.11 -24.64 6.46
C SER A 584 -23.27 -23.54 7.51
N VAL A 585 -22.58 -22.41 7.29
CA VAL A 585 -22.50 -21.28 8.21
C VAL A 585 -23.39 -20.12 7.75
N PRO A 586 -23.93 -19.29 8.66
CA PRO A 586 -24.80 -18.18 8.28
C PRO A 586 -24.03 -17.08 7.53
N VAL A 587 -24.70 -16.43 6.58
CA VAL A 587 -24.22 -15.18 5.98
C VAL A 587 -24.23 -14.08 7.05
N GLN A 588 -23.10 -13.40 7.22
CA GLN A 588 -22.97 -12.29 8.15
C GLN A 588 -23.53 -10.99 7.54
N ASN A 589 -23.94 -10.08 8.39
CA ASN A 589 -24.53 -8.79 8.02
C ASN A 589 -24.31 -7.76 9.14
N THR A 590 -24.70 -6.51 8.91
CA THR A 590 -24.61 -5.43 9.91
C THR A 590 -25.14 -5.83 11.28
N LYS A 591 -26.28 -6.52 11.33
CA LYS A 591 -26.91 -6.93 12.59
C LYS A 591 -26.11 -8.03 13.31
N SER A 592 -25.56 -9.01 12.58
CA SER A 592 -24.79 -10.09 13.19
C SER A 592 -23.41 -9.64 13.67
N LEU A 593 -22.80 -8.66 12.99
CA LEU A 593 -21.54 -8.04 13.42
C LEU A 593 -21.76 -7.05 14.57
N GLY A 594 -22.92 -6.41 14.65
CA GLY A 594 -23.25 -5.49 15.74
C GLY A 594 -22.42 -4.20 15.69
N ARG A 595 -22.02 -3.70 16.85
CA ARG A 595 -21.31 -2.42 16.99
C ARG A 595 -19.99 -2.56 17.72
N VAL A 596 -19.03 -1.71 17.39
CA VAL A 596 -17.77 -1.57 18.15
C VAL A 596 -17.99 -0.65 19.36
N ARG A 597 -17.25 -0.91 20.44
CA ARG A 597 -17.47 -0.31 21.77
C ARG A 597 -17.08 1.16 21.84
N LEU A 598 -15.84 1.51 21.46
CA LEU A 598 -15.34 2.89 21.65
C LEU A 598 -15.82 3.86 20.58
N ALA A 599 -15.70 3.50 19.29
CA ALA A 599 -16.22 4.34 18.22
C ALA A 599 -17.76 4.36 18.21
N ASP A 600 -18.42 3.38 18.85
CA ASP A 600 -19.87 3.33 19.03
C ASP A 600 -20.57 3.38 17.63
N ALA A 601 -20.01 2.64 16.67
CA ALA A 601 -20.44 2.57 15.27
C ALA A 601 -20.66 1.11 14.83
N ILE A 602 -21.47 0.92 13.78
CA ILE A 602 -21.83 -0.40 13.23
C ILE A 602 -21.04 -0.70 11.96
N PHE A 603 -21.05 -1.97 11.53
CA PHE A 603 -20.50 -2.36 10.23
C PHE A 603 -21.57 -2.17 9.14
N ASP A 604 -21.53 -1.05 8.43
CA ASP A 604 -22.39 -0.67 7.31
C ASP A 604 -21.57 -0.34 6.05
N ASP A 605 -22.23 -0.19 4.90
CA ASP A 605 -21.56 0.28 3.68
C ASP A 605 -21.31 1.80 3.74
N ARG A 606 -20.45 2.34 2.88
CA ARG A 606 -20.04 3.76 2.82
C ARG A 606 -21.20 4.76 2.64
N ASP A 607 -22.36 4.29 2.21
CA ASP A 607 -23.59 5.09 2.10
C ASP A 607 -24.52 4.95 3.31
N GLY A 608 -24.13 4.18 4.33
CA GLY A 608 -24.87 3.89 5.55
C GLY A 608 -25.90 2.78 5.41
N THR A 609 -25.90 2.04 4.30
CA THR A 609 -26.80 0.90 4.11
C THR A 609 -26.29 -0.36 4.82
N GLU A 610 -27.21 -1.27 5.17
CA GLU A 610 -26.84 -2.52 5.82
C GLU A 610 -26.01 -3.41 4.90
N LEU A 611 -24.90 -3.93 5.42
CA LEU A 611 -24.08 -4.93 4.78
C LEU A 611 -24.78 -6.29 4.78
N CYS A 612 -24.62 -7.03 3.70
CA CYS A 612 -24.94 -8.44 3.60
C CYS A 612 -23.78 -9.16 2.87
N MET A 613 -23.13 -10.09 3.53
CA MET A 613 -21.85 -10.67 3.07
C MET A 613 -22.08 -11.89 2.17
N THR A 614 -22.75 -11.65 1.05
CA THR A 614 -23.05 -12.64 0.02
C THR A 614 -21.98 -12.73 -1.05
N GLU A 615 -20.98 -11.85 -1.05
CA GLU A 615 -19.89 -11.89 -2.04
C GLU A 615 -18.90 -13.01 -1.71
N GLY A 616 -18.29 -13.59 -2.74
CA GLY A 616 -17.14 -14.49 -2.65
C GLY A 616 -16.05 -14.07 -3.66
N ILE A 617 -14.84 -14.61 -3.51
CA ILE A 617 -13.75 -14.39 -4.48
C ILE A 617 -14.11 -14.98 -5.85
N ASP A 618 -14.69 -16.17 -5.87
CA ASP A 618 -15.02 -16.93 -7.08
C ASP A 618 -16.38 -16.53 -7.67
N GLU A 619 -17.41 -16.45 -6.84
CA GLU A 619 -18.75 -15.98 -7.21
C GLU A 619 -19.55 -15.53 -5.99
N ASP A 620 -20.72 -14.94 -6.25
CA ASP A 620 -21.66 -14.56 -5.21
C ASP A 620 -22.47 -15.75 -4.67
N VAL A 621 -22.68 -15.76 -3.36
CA VAL A 621 -23.54 -16.68 -2.63
C VAL A 621 -24.99 -16.18 -2.66
N HIS A 622 -25.87 -16.90 -3.35
CA HIS A 622 -27.31 -16.60 -3.40
C HIS A 622 -28.14 -17.39 -2.37
N SER A 623 -27.67 -17.43 -1.12
CA SER A 623 -28.27 -18.23 -0.03
C SER A 623 -28.05 -17.55 1.32
N ALA A 624 -28.93 -17.82 2.29
CA ALA A 624 -28.76 -17.36 3.68
C ALA A 624 -27.61 -18.07 4.43
N LYS A 625 -27.07 -19.13 3.84
CA LYS A 625 -25.92 -19.89 4.35
C LYS A 625 -24.87 -20.11 3.26
N ARG A 626 -23.62 -20.24 3.68
CA ARG A 626 -22.46 -20.50 2.82
C ARG A 626 -21.51 -21.54 3.41
N VAL A 627 -20.52 -21.94 2.63
CA VAL A 627 -19.35 -22.66 3.14
C VAL A 627 -18.41 -21.66 3.82
N VAL A 628 -17.67 -22.13 4.82
CA VAL A 628 -16.62 -21.37 5.51
C VAL A 628 -15.49 -20.97 4.54
N GLY A 629 -14.89 -19.80 4.75
CA GLY A 629 -13.85 -19.23 3.89
C GLY A 629 -14.40 -18.35 2.75
N PRO A 630 -13.50 -17.89 1.85
CA PRO A 630 -13.79 -16.78 0.93
C PRO A 630 -14.46 -17.25 -0.37
N PHE A 631 -14.80 -18.52 -0.45
CA PHE A 631 -15.23 -19.18 -1.69
C PHE A 631 -16.65 -19.70 -1.56
N ALA A 632 -17.42 -19.57 -2.63
CA ALA A 632 -18.78 -20.09 -2.72
C ALA A 632 -18.82 -21.55 -3.21
N GLN A 633 -17.86 -21.98 -4.04
CA GLN A 633 -17.93 -23.26 -4.76
C GLN A 633 -16.89 -24.32 -4.33
N LEU A 634 -16.47 -24.35 -3.06
CA LEU A 634 -15.57 -25.41 -2.60
C LEU A 634 -16.19 -26.80 -2.78
N LYS A 635 -15.36 -27.76 -3.22
CA LYS A 635 -15.69 -29.19 -3.24
C LYS A 635 -14.71 -29.98 -2.38
N GLN A 636 -15.14 -31.16 -1.93
CA GLN A 636 -14.26 -32.09 -1.23
C GLN A 636 -13.08 -32.49 -2.15
N GLY A 637 -11.87 -32.55 -1.57
CA GLY A 637 -10.64 -32.88 -2.27
C GLY A 637 -9.91 -31.65 -2.81
N ILE A 638 -9.12 -31.83 -3.87
CA ILE A 638 -8.30 -30.76 -4.44
C ILE A 638 -9.16 -29.81 -5.28
N ASN A 639 -9.05 -28.53 -4.95
CA ASN A 639 -9.63 -27.39 -5.66
C ASN A 639 -8.52 -26.63 -6.37
N ARG A 640 -8.88 -26.00 -7.50
CA ARG A 640 -8.05 -25.04 -8.22
C ARG A 640 -8.91 -23.83 -8.55
N ILE A 641 -8.57 -22.68 -8.00
CA ILE A 641 -9.41 -21.47 -8.00
C ILE A 641 -8.58 -20.32 -8.54
N VAL A 642 -9.14 -19.55 -9.48
CA VAL A 642 -8.53 -18.30 -9.95
C VAL A 642 -8.83 -17.23 -8.92
N LEU A 643 -7.80 -16.56 -8.42
CA LEU A 643 -7.91 -15.52 -7.39
C LEU A 643 -7.78 -14.10 -7.96
N PHE A 644 -7.08 -13.97 -9.08
CA PHE A 644 -6.78 -12.71 -9.76
C PHE A 644 -6.48 -13.01 -11.24
#